data_AF-A0A9W6ZEW1-F1
#
_entry.id   AF-A0A9W6ZEW1-F1
#
_cell.length_a   1.000
_cell.length_b   1.000
_cell.length_c   1.000
_cell.angle_alpha   90.00
_cell.angle_beta   90.00
_cell.angle_gamma   90.00
#
_symmetry.space_group_name_H-M   'P 1'
#
loop_
_entity.id
_entity.type
_entity.pdbx_description
1 polymer ?
#
loop_
_entity_poly.entity_id
_entity_poly.type
_entity_poly.pdbx_seq_one_letter_code
_entity_poly.pdbx_strand_id
1 'polypeptide(L)'
;MRMRGLLLVGFLVCLCSGEDYRRSVLPGSSPYSSRSSLSTLASWEFEGGSSKEGWGVASPESMGSDVYATSGELRIDITSDEPRVDSPRMLVKVHDRPTISVRYKYSGPSNVGKFVLRGSKVDVEILKDSHPSVDVSSISWDPSTAPSTDIFETLYFPVVGDGAWRTTYANFQVEGDPDASPGSKPLVRIFNETLTQIRMYPVAGRAAGTGYPASLDPIPGGSFHVDWIRLSNSPAVTRVTGCNGETYSSTSTFEKLVFEVEQVTEQVNLVLDYHRTDWKRRRKAEPSDTTTTFARSHNCLREGGEVITVEGRNFGEGGVGGRGSPAVVLIGGNPCTDVVHDAANPQTKLTCTTPAMTDPNDSDVHVLNGQLPGLNDTVPYLEYAVHPPAPKSLQASNNAATSIDLSWEPDGTIWDAMAVTGYALYWRESGDATWSDSRRQVVGNITTTTVRNLAPNTLYEFTISAATENQNDPQWLALDKYGRRLLLDGGLLGDKATSISSQTLTYDFNFASFDASSTLDHGADAATLTTGPTGVLGGEGHYGLYLIGDANVENCNSSSFCCDSYDPSVGSASCGSSMACSVSMSVEAEWANGLSTRGIPDNLPGGDKRFDAANTNDKEATMKCGPALRLTASSPRLTGAAWYTREMEVGEGFDTTFTFRLANPSVRCNFEDGVHTNCRSRGADGFAFVLQSSAKTAIGNAGQGLGYGGIKNSLAVEFDTYFNADLLEPYENHVSVHTRGWREENSPEQTYSLGQTNEVPDLSDGEIEVRILYEPNLDEELLFDPRFASSPFAAHFLENADFVNGGMADWGVGMGLLQVFIGNLADPVLIVPLSLEETLHLNHGRSWVGFTSATGLNTWQVHDLLDWRFTSLRQDKKTIPAVMVNQMGSFGCSGVDDPNLCVHT
;
A
#
# COMPACT_ATOMS: atom_id res chain seq x y z
N MET A 1 54.58 -31.09 15.36
CA MET A 1 55.51 -30.95 14.22
C MET A 1 54.69 -30.57 12.99
N ARG A 2 55.12 -29.53 12.24
CA ARG A 2 54.50 -28.86 11.07
C ARG A 2 53.30 -27.95 11.38
N MET A 3 53.44 -26.63 11.54
CA MET A 3 53.82 -25.50 10.64
C MET A 3 52.77 -25.07 9.60
N ARG A 4 52.25 -23.86 9.90
CA ARG A 4 51.45 -22.83 9.20
C ARG A 4 51.39 -22.81 7.66
N GLY A 5 50.21 -22.43 7.17
CA GLY A 5 49.98 -21.78 5.88
C GLY A 5 48.60 -21.11 5.84
N LEU A 6 48.57 -19.77 5.93
CA LEU A 6 47.41 -18.90 5.68
C LEU A 6 47.00 -19.04 4.21
N LEU A 7 45.71 -19.17 3.91
CA LEU A 7 45.18 -19.03 2.53
C LEU A 7 44.15 -17.90 2.49
N LEU A 8 44.59 -16.79 1.89
CA LEU A 8 43.77 -15.70 1.40
C LEU A 8 42.89 -16.26 0.28
N VAL A 9 41.56 -16.13 0.39
CA VAL A 9 40.64 -16.40 -0.72
C VAL A 9 40.59 -15.13 -1.57
N GLY A 10 41.43 -15.08 -2.60
CA GLY A 10 41.35 -14.09 -3.66
C GLY A 10 40.25 -14.47 -4.64
N PHE A 11 39.36 -13.53 -4.92
CA PHE A 11 38.39 -13.60 -6.01
C PHE A 11 39.11 -13.90 -7.32
N LEU A 12 38.88 -15.09 -7.86
CA LEU A 12 39.25 -15.45 -9.22
C LEU A 12 38.25 -14.75 -10.14
N VAL A 13 38.56 -13.51 -10.54
CA VAL A 13 37.98 -12.95 -11.76
C VAL A 13 38.36 -13.92 -12.87
N CYS A 14 37.36 -14.49 -13.53
CA CYS A 14 37.57 -15.30 -14.71
C CYS A 14 38.15 -14.37 -15.79
N LEU A 15 39.48 -14.28 -15.85
CA LEU A 15 40.22 -13.72 -16.96
C LEU A 15 39.99 -14.65 -18.15
N CYS A 16 38.85 -14.50 -18.80
CA CYS A 16 38.72 -14.89 -20.20
C CYS A 16 39.67 -13.98 -20.97
N SER A 17 40.85 -14.49 -21.27
CA SER A 17 41.77 -13.96 -22.26
C SER A 17 41.04 -13.90 -23.61
N GLY A 18 40.39 -12.77 -23.89
CA GLY A 18 39.83 -12.41 -25.18
C GLY A 18 40.86 -11.75 -26.08
N GLU A 19 42.11 -12.23 -26.05
CA GLU A 19 43.13 -11.88 -27.03
C GLU A 19 43.48 -13.14 -27.82
N ASP A 20 42.74 -13.35 -28.90
CA ASP A 20 43.15 -14.01 -30.14
C ASP A 20 41.89 -14.16 -31.01
N TYR A 21 41.67 -13.21 -31.92
CA TYR A 21 40.64 -13.34 -32.94
C TYR A 21 41.06 -14.47 -33.89
N ARG A 22 40.68 -15.72 -33.57
CA ARG A 22 40.92 -16.88 -34.43
C ARG A 22 40.18 -16.68 -35.75
N ARG A 23 40.94 -16.29 -36.79
CA ARG A 23 40.54 -16.34 -38.21
C ARG A 23 40.23 -17.79 -38.60
N SER A 24 38.96 -18.19 -38.57
CA SER A 24 38.51 -19.47 -39.13
C SER A 24 38.07 -19.28 -40.59
N VAL A 25 38.92 -19.74 -41.51
CA VAL A 25 38.74 -19.70 -42.97
C VAL A 25 37.72 -20.75 -43.43
N LEU A 26 36.78 -20.37 -44.30
CA LEU A 26 36.08 -21.28 -45.21
C LEU A 26 36.02 -20.67 -46.62
N PRO A 27 36.32 -21.41 -47.70
CA PRO A 27 36.46 -20.84 -49.04
C PRO A 27 35.15 -20.84 -49.82
N GLY A 28 34.84 -19.71 -50.47
CA GLY A 28 33.99 -19.64 -51.66
C GLY A 28 32.62 -18.99 -51.49
N SER A 29 32.53 -17.67 -51.67
CA SER A 29 31.33 -16.95 -52.15
C SER A 29 31.64 -15.49 -52.54
N SER A 30 30.88 -14.98 -53.51
CA SER A 30 30.74 -13.61 -54.06
C SER A 30 31.24 -12.39 -53.24
N PRO A 31 31.71 -11.28 -53.85
CA PRO A 31 32.33 -10.11 -53.19
C PRO A 31 31.41 -9.24 -52.31
N TYR A 32 30.20 -9.69 -51.99
CA TYR A 32 29.44 -9.15 -50.87
C TYR A 32 29.65 -10.08 -49.68
N SER A 33 30.53 -9.70 -48.74
CA SER A 33 30.71 -10.44 -47.47
C SER A 33 29.35 -10.57 -46.78
N SER A 34 28.75 -11.76 -46.87
CA SER A 34 27.45 -12.10 -46.32
C SER A 34 27.57 -12.48 -44.84
N ARG A 35 27.88 -11.51 -43.99
CA ARG A 35 27.60 -11.58 -42.54
C ARG A 35 26.98 -10.28 -42.08
N SER A 36 25.79 -9.98 -42.60
CA SER A 36 24.88 -9.04 -41.94
C SER A 36 24.40 -9.71 -40.66
N SER A 37 24.94 -9.30 -39.51
CA SER A 37 24.04 -9.20 -38.37
C SER A 37 22.97 -8.16 -38.74
N LEU A 38 21.70 -8.34 -38.35
CA LEU A 38 20.61 -7.44 -38.77
C LEU A 38 20.85 -5.94 -38.47
N SER A 39 21.77 -5.61 -37.57
CA SER A 39 22.22 -4.24 -37.27
C SER A 39 23.33 -3.71 -38.19
N THR A 40 24.06 -4.55 -38.94
CA THR A 40 25.15 -4.16 -39.85
C THR A 40 24.65 -4.13 -41.28
N LEU A 41 24.63 -2.94 -41.86
CA LEU A 41 24.12 -2.67 -43.21
C LEU A 41 25.15 -2.98 -44.29
N ALA A 42 26.43 -2.68 -44.04
CA ALA A 42 27.55 -3.01 -44.91
C ALA A 42 28.84 -3.16 -44.07
N SER A 43 29.74 -4.06 -44.49
CA SER A 43 31.03 -4.26 -43.82
C SER A 43 32.12 -4.58 -44.85
N TRP A 44 33.34 -4.14 -44.53
CA TRP A 44 34.56 -4.40 -45.27
C TRP A 44 35.66 -4.80 -44.28
N GLU A 45 36.27 -5.98 -44.48
CA GLU A 45 37.19 -6.62 -43.52
C GLU A 45 38.56 -6.95 -44.14
N PHE A 46 38.71 -6.79 -45.46
CA PHE A 46 39.98 -6.90 -46.21
C PHE A 46 40.75 -8.23 -46.07
N GLU A 47 40.11 -9.32 -45.61
CA GLU A 47 40.75 -10.59 -45.24
C GLU A 47 41.45 -11.35 -46.39
N GLY A 48 41.17 -11.00 -47.65
CA GLY A 48 41.58 -11.72 -48.86
C GLY A 48 43.03 -11.51 -49.33
N GLY A 49 43.96 -11.09 -48.46
CA GLY A 49 45.41 -11.00 -48.70
C GLY A 49 45.89 -9.91 -49.69
N SER A 50 45.10 -9.60 -50.72
CA SER A 50 45.32 -8.52 -51.69
C SER A 50 44.02 -7.83 -52.15
N SER A 51 42.88 -8.20 -51.56
CA SER A 51 41.59 -7.62 -51.91
C SER A 51 41.37 -6.29 -51.21
N LYS A 52 41.23 -5.20 -51.97
CA LYS A 52 40.75 -3.91 -51.46
C LYS A 52 39.23 -3.88 -51.26
N GLU A 53 38.53 -4.97 -51.56
CA GLU A 53 37.06 -5.09 -51.53
C GLU A 53 36.34 -3.94 -52.27
N GLY A 54 36.98 -3.43 -53.34
CA GLY A 54 36.50 -2.33 -54.18
C GLY A 54 36.79 -0.92 -53.65
N TRP A 55 37.49 -0.78 -52.52
CA TRP A 55 38.02 0.51 -52.05
C TRP A 55 39.23 0.96 -52.85
N GLY A 56 39.37 2.26 -53.09
CA GLY A 56 40.60 2.87 -53.62
C GLY A 56 40.98 2.37 -55.02
N VAL A 57 40.01 2.37 -55.94
CA VAL A 57 40.18 1.94 -57.34
C VAL A 57 40.75 3.05 -58.24
N ALA A 58 40.68 4.31 -57.79
CA ALA A 58 41.22 5.45 -58.54
C ALA A 58 42.76 5.45 -58.56
N SER A 59 43.37 6.25 -59.44
CA SER A 59 44.84 6.40 -59.51
C SER A 59 45.42 7.02 -58.23
N PRO A 60 46.64 6.65 -57.80
CA PRO A 60 47.27 7.25 -56.61
C PRO A 60 47.32 8.78 -56.65
N GLU A 61 47.57 9.37 -57.82
CA GLU A 61 47.59 10.83 -58.02
C GLU A 61 46.21 11.44 -57.78
N SER A 62 45.14 10.77 -58.22
CA SER A 62 43.76 11.23 -58.00
C SER A 62 43.27 11.03 -56.57
N MET A 63 43.84 10.09 -55.82
CA MET A 63 43.51 9.83 -54.42
C MET A 63 44.37 10.64 -53.45
N GLY A 64 45.52 11.16 -53.90
CA GLY A 64 46.51 11.75 -52.99
C GLY A 64 47.06 10.72 -51.99
N SER A 65 46.99 9.44 -52.34
CA SER A 65 47.41 8.32 -51.49
C SER A 65 47.69 7.06 -52.30
N ASP A 66 48.69 6.30 -51.87
CA ASP A 66 48.94 4.95 -52.35
C ASP A 66 48.10 3.96 -51.53
N VAL A 67 47.08 3.37 -52.17
CA VAL A 67 46.14 2.46 -51.51
C VAL A 67 46.39 1.03 -51.95
N TYR A 68 46.63 0.11 -51.02
CA TYR A 68 46.81 -1.32 -51.30
C TYR A 68 46.30 -2.16 -50.13
N ALA A 69 45.90 -3.40 -50.41
CA ALA A 69 45.49 -4.34 -49.37
C ALA A 69 46.60 -5.37 -49.17
N THR A 70 47.00 -5.62 -47.93
CA THR A 70 47.94 -6.68 -47.58
C THR A 70 47.70 -7.15 -46.15
N SER A 71 47.93 -8.44 -45.89
CA SER A 71 47.86 -9.03 -44.54
C SER A 71 46.50 -8.92 -43.84
N GLY A 72 45.42 -8.63 -44.56
CA GLY A 72 44.09 -8.41 -44.00
C GLY A 72 43.78 -6.96 -43.64
N GLU A 73 44.55 -6.01 -44.16
CA GLU A 73 44.40 -4.57 -43.88
C GLU A 73 44.33 -3.80 -45.20
N LEU A 74 43.54 -2.72 -45.24
CA LEU A 74 43.62 -1.69 -46.27
C LEU A 74 44.64 -0.63 -45.83
N ARG A 75 45.77 -0.55 -46.55
CA ARG A 75 46.85 0.41 -46.28
C ARG A 75 46.71 1.63 -47.17
N ILE A 76 46.82 2.79 -46.55
CA ILE A 76 46.70 4.09 -47.21
C ILE A 76 47.95 4.90 -46.82
N ASP A 77 48.92 4.94 -47.71
CA ASP A 77 50.12 5.76 -47.55
C ASP A 77 49.84 7.16 -48.12
N ILE A 78 49.98 8.19 -47.29
CA ILE A 78 49.53 9.56 -47.61
C ILE A 78 50.61 10.25 -48.45
N THR A 79 50.27 10.64 -49.68
CA THR A 79 51.20 11.25 -50.64
C THR A 79 50.89 12.72 -50.97
N SER A 80 49.73 13.23 -50.52
CA SER A 80 49.29 14.63 -50.65
C SER A 80 48.65 15.14 -49.35
N ASP A 81 48.46 16.45 -49.29
CA ASP A 81 47.71 17.21 -48.29
C ASP A 81 46.18 16.97 -48.29
N GLU A 82 45.62 16.28 -49.29
CA GLU A 82 44.19 15.95 -49.35
C GLU A 82 43.92 14.45 -49.69
N PRO A 83 44.35 13.51 -48.82
CA PRO A 83 44.19 12.08 -49.07
C PRO A 83 42.72 11.68 -49.05
N ARG A 84 42.28 10.92 -50.07
CA ARG A 84 40.90 10.44 -50.21
C ARG A 84 40.85 9.05 -50.81
N VAL A 85 39.94 8.23 -50.28
CA VAL A 85 39.72 6.85 -50.73
C VAL A 85 38.23 6.61 -50.87
N ASP A 86 37.82 6.22 -52.07
CA ASP A 86 36.42 5.95 -52.38
C ASP A 86 36.07 4.49 -52.08
N SER A 87 34.91 4.29 -51.48
CA SER A 87 34.27 2.98 -51.31
C SER A 87 33.71 2.45 -52.64
N PRO A 88 33.37 1.15 -52.69
CA PRO A 88 32.58 0.59 -53.78
C PRO A 88 31.22 1.28 -53.86
N ARG A 89 30.59 1.22 -55.04
CA ARG A 89 29.18 1.60 -55.14
C ARG A 89 28.31 0.63 -54.33
N MET A 90 27.33 1.18 -53.65
CA MET A 90 26.38 0.45 -52.81
C MET A 90 24.97 1.00 -53.00
N LEU A 91 23.96 0.28 -52.52
CA LEU A 91 22.58 0.74 -52.47
C LEU A 91 22.02 0.38 -51.10
N VAL A 92 22.30 1.23 -50.11
CA VAL A 92 21.96 0.96 -48.71
C VAL A 92 20.98 2.03 -48.21
N LYS A 93 19.79 1.60 -47.79
CA LYS A 93 18.83 2.49 -47.12
C LYS A 93 19.31 2.74 -45.69
N VAL A 94 19.57 4.01 -45.36
CA VAL A 94 20.14 4.42 -44.06
C VAL A 94 19.14 5.31 -43.32
N HIS A 95 18.13 4.69 -42.69
CA HIS A 95 17.02 5.41 -42.03
C HIS A 95 17.03 5.35 -40.49
N ASP A 96 17.77 4.39 -39.91
CA ASP A 96 17.59 3.98 -38.52
C ASP A 96 18.87 4.12 -37.68
N ARG A 97 19.26 5.37 -37.39
CA ARG A 97 20.49 5.74 -36.65
C ARG A 97 21.77 5.09 -37.24
N PRO A 98 22.05 5.32 -38.54
CA PRO A 98 23.23 4.78 -39.19
C PRO A 98 24.51 5.45 -38.68
N THR A 99 25.54 4.63 -38.46
CA THR A 99 26.86 5.00 -37.95
C THR A 99 27.91 4.28 -38.77
N ILE A 100 28.91 5.02 -39.28
CA ILE A 100 30.12 4.43 -39.84
C ILE A 100 31.12 4.24 -38.71
N SER A 101 31.57 3.02 -38.52
CA SER A 101 32.63 2.68 -37.57
C SER A 101 33.85 2.21 -38.35
N VAL A 102 35.03 2.68 -37.95
CA VAL A 102 36.30 2.34 -38.60
C VAL A 102 37.31 1.97 -37.54
N ARG A 103 37.93 0.79 -37.70
CA ARG A 103 39.12 0.42 -36.93
C ARG A 103 40.35 0.71 -37.75
N TYR A 104 41.16 1.64 -37.27
CA TYR A 104 42.31 2.16 -37.99
C TYR A 104 43.56 2.20 -37.12
N LYS A 105 44.71 2.30 -37.78
CA LYS A 105 46.00 2.61 -37.19
C LYS A 105 46.61 3.75 -37.99
N TYR A 106 46.86 4.88 -37.34
CA TYR A 106 47.35 6.06 -38.02
C TYR A 106 48.65 6.56 -37.41
N SER A 107 49.60 6.94 -38.26
CA SER A 107 50.85 7.58 -37.87
C SER A 107 50.97 8.90 -38.63
N GLY A 108 50.77 10.02 -37.92
CA GLY A 108 50.87 11.35 -38.49
C GLY A 108 50.27 12.45 -37.58
N PRO A 109 50.36 13.72 -37.97
CA PRO A 109 50.08 14.85 -37.07
C PRO A 109 48.61 15.28 -36.99
N SER A 110 47.78 14.94 -37.97
CA SER A 110 46.37 15.33 -38.00
C SER A 110 45.53 14.61 -36.94
N ASN A 111 44.51 15.30 -36.41
CA ASN A 111 43.63 14.79 -35.35
C ASN A 111 42.16 14.60 -35.78
N VAL A 112 41.86 14.79 -37.06
CA VAL A 112 40.50 14.72 -37.63
C VAL A 112 40.53 14.06 -39.01
N GLY A 113 39.53 13.23 -39.27
CA GLY A 113 39.19 12.67 -40.59
C GLY A 113 37.76 13.06 -40.96
N LYS A 114 37.36 12.79 -42.21
CA LYS A 114 35.98 13.02 -42.65
C LYS A 114 35.49 11.99 -43.65
N PHE A 115 34.19 11.70 -43.65
CA PHE A 115 33.50 10.99 -44.70
C PHE A 115 32.64 11.97 -45.49
N VAL A 116 32.74 11.93 -46.81
CA VAL A 116 31.76 12.55 -47.70
C VAL A 116 30.84 11.45 -48.20
N LEU A 117 29.58 11.51 -47.78
CA LEU A 117 28.52 10.60 -48.18
C LEU A 117 27.90 11.09 -49.47
N ARG A 118 27.62 10.17 -50.38
CA ARG A 118 26.84 10.43 -51.58
C ARG A 118 25.58 9.57 -51.59
N GLY A 119 24.43 10.22 -51.67
CA GLY A 119 23.11 9.59 -51.71
C GLY A 119 22.34 9.89 -52.98
N SER A 120 21.22 9.19 -53.14
CA SER A 120 20.22 9.47 -54.18
C SER A 120 18.83 9.60 -53.57
N LYS A 121 18.06 10.60 -54.02
CA LYS A 121 16.62 10.79 -53.71
C LYS A 121 15.70 9.82 -54.47
N VAL A 122 16.26 8.99 -55.35
CA VAL A 122 15.50 8.06 -56.21
C VAL A 122 15.36 6.71 -55.50
N ASP A 123 14.17 6.10 -55.59
CA ASP A 123 13.88 4.81 -54.94
C ASP A 123 14.76 3.66 -55.45
N VAL A 124 15.14 2.78 -54.51
CA VAL A 124 16.08 1.66 -54.75
C VAL A 124 15.62 0.70 -55.85
N GLU A 125 14.31 0.51 -56.02
CA GLU A 125 13.78 -0.37 -57.08
C GLU A 125 14.03 0.18 -58.48
N ILE A 126 14.04 1.51 -58.64
CA ILE A 126 14.33 2.19 -59.92
C ILE A 126 15.85 2.21 -60.19
N LEU A 127 16.67 2.28 -59.13
CA LEU A 127 18.14 2.27 -59.23
C LEU A 127 18.73 0.89 -59.57
N LYS A 128 18.01 -0.21 -59.28
CA LYS A 128 18.43 -1.57 -59.64
C LYS A 128 18.37 -1.85 -61.15
N ASP A 129 17.38 -1.29 -61.84
CA ASP A 129 17.18 -1.51 -63.29
C ASP A 129 18.01 -0.57 -64.18
N SER A 130 18.63 0.47 -63.64
CA SER A 130 19.21 1.56 -64.43
C SER A 130 20.75 1.54 -64.59
N HIS A 131 21.48 0.55 -64.06
CA HIS A 131 22.96 0.54 -64.19
C HIS A 131 23.61 -0.81 -64.52
N PRO A 132 23.83 -1.10 -65.82
CA PRO A 132 25.01 -1.82 -66.29
C PRO A 132 26.16 -0.82 -66.54
N SER A 133 27.34 -1.08 -65.95
CA SER A 133 28.65 -0.55 -66.38
C SER A 133 28.76 0.96 -66.67
N VAL A 134 28.94 1.80 -65.65
CA VAL A 134 29.47 3.16 -65.81
C VAL A 134 30.86 3.22 -65.19
N ASP A 135 31.84 3.55 -66.03
CA ASP A 135 33.27 3.76 -65.74
C ASP A 135 33.50 4.56 -64.44
N VAL A 136 34.51 4.13 -63.67
CA VAL A 136 34.78 4.50 -62.28
C VAL A 136 35.55 5.83 -62.15
N SER A 137 35.82 6.50 -63.28
CA SER A 137 36.78 7.61 -63.37
C SER A 137 36.18 9.00 -63.61
N SER A 138 34.86 9.14 -63.86
CA SER A 138 34.30 10.40 -64.40
C SER A 138 33.13 11.00 -63.62
N ILE A 139 32.74 10.43 -62.47
CA ILE A 139 31.65 11.02 -61.70
C ILE A 139 32.19 12.04 -60.70
N SER A 140 31.74 13.28 -60.88
CA SER A 140 32.08 14.40 -60.04
C SER A 140 31.57 14.22 -58.61
N TRP A 141 32.46 14.45 -57.65
CA TRP A 141 32.13 14.60 -56.22
C TRP A 141 31.92 16.07 -55.85
N ASP A 142 31.89 16.95 -56.85
CA ASP A 142 31.50 18.35 -56.69
C ASP A 142 29.97 18.46 -56.82
N PRO A 143 29.27 18.88 -55.76
CA PRO A 143 27.81 19.03 -55.76
C PRO A 143 27.29 19.95 -56.88
N SER A 144 28.11 20.88 -57.37
CA SER A 144 27.71 21.82 -58.43
C SER A 144 27.65 21.19 -59.83
N THR A 145 28.28 20.03 -60.02
CA THR A 145 28.38 19.33 -61.31
C THR A 145 27.78 17.92 -61.28
N ALA A 146 27.33 17.44 -60.12
CA ALA A 146 26.62 16.18 -59.96
C ALA A 146 25.13 16.29 -60.39
N PRO A 147 24.46 15.15 -60.72
CA PRO A 147 23.02 15.13 -60.97
C PRO A 147 22.23 15.74 -59.80
N SER A 148 21.17 16.49 -60.08
CA SER A 148 20.33 17.13 -59.04
C SER A 148 19.60 16.16 -58.11
N THR A 149 19.58 14.87 -58.46
CA THR A 149 19.05 13.76 -57.66
C THR A 149 20.03 13.29 -56.58
N ASP A 150 21.31 13.67 -56.68
CA ASP A 150 22.34 13.29 -55.73
C ASP A 150 22.35 14.22 -54.53
N ILE A 151 22.68 13.66 -53.37
CA ILE A 151 22.84 14.39 -52.11
C ILE A 151 24.25 14.14 -51.59
N PHE A 152 24.92 15.19 -51.13
CA PHE A 152 26.25 15.10 -50.56
C PHE A 152 26.24 15.64 -49.14
N GLU A 153 26.81 14.87 -48.22
CA GLU A 153 26.87 15.24 -46.81
C GLU A 153 28.23 14.88 -46.22
N THR A 154 28.71 15.67 -45.25
CA THR A 154 30.03 15.44 -44.64
C THR A 154 29.91 15.09 -43.18
N LEU A 155 30.53 13.99 -42.79
CA LEU A 155 30.68 13.56 -41.40
C LEU A 155 32.14 13.71 -40.98
N TYR A 156 32.38 14.30 -39.82
CA TYR A 156 33.71 14.38 -39.24
C TYR A 156 33.87 13.33 -38.15
N PHE A 157 35.10 12.83 -37.99
CA PHE A 157 35.44 11.90 -36.92
C PHE A 157 36.86 12.17 -36.39
N PRO A 158 37.10 11.96 -35.09
CA PRO A 158 38.41 12.13 -34.49
C PRO A 158 39.37 11.03 -34.93
N VAL A 159 40.64 11.41 -35.09
CA VAL A 159 41.75 10.53 -35.47
C VAL A 159 42.92 10.75 -34.52
N VAL A 160 43.62 9.69 -34.12
CA VAL A 160 44.82 9.77 -33.26
C VAL A 160 46.01 9.15 -33.99
N GLY A 161 47.10 9.91 -34.11
CA GLY A 161 48.28 9.56 -34.92
C GLY A 161 49.44 8.94 -34.15
N ASP A 162 49.14 8.12 -33.14
CA ASP A 162 50.12 7.49 -32.26
C ASP A 162 50.64 6.13 -32.75
N GLY A 163 50.16 5.65 -33.90
CA GLY A 163 50.51 4.36 -34.47
C GLY A 163 49.88 3.15 -33.75
N ALA A 164 48.94 3.37 -32.85
CA ALA A 164 48.15 2.32 -32.22
C ALA A 164 46.87 2.02 -33.02
N TRP A 165 46.28 0.85 -32.80
CA TRP A 165 44.95 0.54 -33.32
C TRP A 165 43.89 1.28 -32.51
N ARG A 166 43.01 1.97 -33.20
CA ARG A 166 41.93 2.81 -32.66
C ARG A 166 40.63 2.47 -33.36
N THR A 167 39.50 2.75 -32.72
CA THR A 167 38.18 2.67 -33.35
C THR A 167 37.46 4.01 -33.20
N THR A 168 36.93 4.51 -34.31
CA THR A 168 36.19 5.78 -34.36
C THR A 168 34.82 5.57 -34.99
N TYR A 169 33.88 6.45 -34.65
CA TYR A 169 32.48 6.35 -35.02
C TYR A 169 32.01 7.70 -35.59
N ALA A 170 31.41 7.66 -36.77
CA ALA A 170 30.86 8.81 -37.47
C ALA A 170 29.35 8.64 -37.62
N ASN A 171 28.59 9.45 -36.89
CA ASN A 171 27.13 9.38 -36.84
C ASN A 171 26.48 10.27 -37.90
N PHE A 172 25.38 9.83 -38.50
CA PHE A 172 24.68 10.58 -39.57
C PHE A 172 23.71 11.64 -39.01
N GLN A 173 23.85 11.95 -37.72
CA GLN A 173 22.97 12.82 -36.95
C GLN A 173 23.84 13.77 -36.13
N VAL A 174 23.45 15.04 -36.05
CA VAL A 174 24.11 16.04 -35.21
C VAL A 174 23.08 16.87 -34.46
N GLU A 175 23.56 17.52 -33.40
CA GLU A 175 22.82 18.56 -32.70
C GLU A 175 22.60 19.76 -33.65
N GLY A 176 21.35 20.22 -33.79
CA GLY A 176 20.99 21.35 -34.65
C GLY A 176 21.47 22.71 -34.14
N ASP A 177 21.12 23.77 -34.90
CA ASP A 177 21.47 25.20 -34.74
C ASP A 177 22.44 25.55 -33.59
N PRO A 178 23.71 25.90 -33.88
CA PRO A 178 24.68 26.28 -32.86
C PRO A 178 24.26 27.52 -32.04
N ASP A 179 23.35 28.37 -32.55
CA ASP A 179 22.89 29.60 -31.91
C ASP A 179 21.65 29.39 -31.01
N ALA A 180 21.05 28.20 -31.01
CA ALA A 180 19.92 27.90 -30.12
C ALA A 180 20.39 27.73 -28.66
N SER A 181 19.55 28.20 -27.73
CA SER A 181 19.81 28.12 -26.29
C SER A 181 20.24 26.71 -25.86
N PRO A 182 21.24 26.56 -24.97
CA PRO A 182 21.55 25.27 -24.36
C PRO A 182 20.26 24.72 -23.74
N GLY A 183 19.74 23.63 -24.28
CA GLY A 183 18.41 23.13 -23.88
C GLY A 183 17.28 23.29 -24.90
N SER A 184 17.50 23.65 -26.17
CA SER A 184 16.42 23.64 -27.18
C SER A 184 16.82 23.15 -28.57
N LYS A 185 18.00 22.55 -28.71
CA LYS A 185 18.53 22.10 -30.01
C LYS A 185 17.85 20.80 -30.48
N PRO A 186 17.13 20.79 -31.61
CA PRO A 186 16.57 19.58 -32.19
C PRO A 186 17.67 18.74 -32.86
N LEU A 187 17.49 17.43 -32.93
CA LEU A 187 18.35 16.58 -33.75
C LEU A 187 18.09 16.84 -35.23
N VAL A 188 19.16 17.02 -36.00
CA VAL A 188 19.11 17.11 -37.45
C VAL A 188 19.72 15.83 -38.02
N ARG A 189 18.92 15.08 -38.80
CA ARG A 189 19.48 14.02 -39.65
C ARG A 189 20.24 14.72 -40.75
N ILE A 190 21.56 14.48 -40.79
CA ILE A 190 22.39 14.99 -41.88
C ILE A 190 22.05 14.21 -43.15
N PHE A 191 21.77 12.90 -43.04
CA PHE A 191 21.52 12.04 -44.19
C PHE A 191 20.45 10.98 -43.88
N ASN A 192 19.44 10.83 -44.74
CA ASN A 192 18.30 9.90 -44.52
C ASN A 192 17.80 9.23 -45.81
N GLU A 193 18.68 9.07 -46.80
CA GLU A 193 18.32 8.62 -48.15
C GLU A 193 19.06 7.32 -48.50
N THR A 194 18.95 6.86 -49.75
CA THR A 194 19.75 5.70 -50.18
C THR A 194 21.21 6.09 -50.35
N LEU A 195 22.09 5.53 -49.53
CA LEU A 195 23.54 5.70 -49.64
C LEU A 195 24.04 4.94 -50.87
N THR A 196 24.72 5.68 -51.76
CA THR A 196 25.21 5.18 -53.04
C THR A 196 26.73 5.00 -53.06
N GLN A 197 27.45 5.85 -52.34
CA GLN A 197 28.90 5.78 -52.22
C GLN A 197 29.40 6.61 -51.02
N ILE A 198 30.52 6.20 -50.44
CA ILE A 198 31.26 6.89 -49.38
C ILE A 198 32.64 7.27 -49.91
N ARG A 199 33.08 8.51 -49.70
CA ARG A 199 34.47 8.95 -49.84
C ARG A 199 35.06 9.20 -48.46
N MET A 200 36.07 8.44 -48.10
CA MET A 200 36.81 8.62 -46.85
C MET A 200 38.00 9.52 -47.09
N TYR A 201 38.13 10.57 -46.29
CA TYR A 201 39.35 11.32 -46.09
C TYR A 201 39.95 10.81 -44.77
N PRO A 202 40.99 9.94 -44.83
CA PRO A 202 41.56 9.33 -43.64
C PRO A 202 42.03 10.38 -42.63
N VAL A 203 42.49 11.52 -43.14
CA VAL A 203 42.81 12.74 -42.39
C VAL A 203 42.37 13.97 -43.18
N ALA A 204 42.07 15.06 -42.48
CA ALA A 204 41.64 16.31 -43.08
C ALA A 204 42.32 17.54 -42.44
N GLY A 205 42.63 18.53 -43.28
CA GLY A 205 43.08 19.86 -42.84
C GLY A 205 41.94 20.71 -42.27
N ARG A 206 42.32 21.71 -41.49
CA ARG A 206 41.53 22.70 -40.73
C ARG A 206 40.05 22.88 -41.15
N ALA A 207 39.11 22.58 -40.25
CA ALA A 207 37.71 23.00 -40.37
C ALA A 207 37.31 23.93 -39.20
N ALA A 208 37.20 25.24 -39.47
CA ALA A 208 36.69 26.21 -38.50
C ALA A 208 35.19 25.97 -38.23
N GLY A 209 34.76 26.04 -36.96
CA GLY A 209 33.34 25.94 -36.59
C GLY A 209 32.79 24.52 -36.36
N THR A 210 33.65 23.49 -36.32
CA THR A 210 33.22 22.07 -36.16
C THR A 210 33.28 21.54 -34.73
N GLY A 211 33.64 22.36 -33.73
CA GLY A 211 33.76 21.96 -32.33
C GLY A 211 35.01 21.17 -31.95
N TYR A 212 35.87 20.82 -32.92
CA TYR A 212 37.14 20.11 -32.68
C TYR A 212 38.35 21.05 -32.51
N PRO A 213 39.38 20.68 -31.70
CA PRO A 213 40.59 21.48 -31.53
C PRO A 213 41.38 21.61 -32.85
N ALA A 214 42.15 22.70 -32.99
CA ALA A 214 42.90 23.04 -34.21
C ALA A 214 43.72 21.85 -34.75
N SER A 215 43.43 21.39 -35.98
CA SER A 215 44.15 20.30 -36.63
C SER A 215 45.44 20.80 -37.28
N LEU A 216 46.49 19.96 -37.27
CA LEU A 216 47.68 20.11 -38.11
C LEU A 216 47.37 19.51 -39.49
N ASP A 217 47.73 20.23 -40.56
CA ASP A 217 47.47 19.81 -41.94
C ASP A 217 48.05 18.41 -42.23
N PRO A 218 47.40 17.61 -43.09
CA PRO A 218 47.95 16.32 -43.52
C PRO A 218 49.33 16.52 -44.13
N ILE A 219 50.34 15.82 -43.59
CA ILE A 219 51.71 15.89 -44.12
C ILE A 219 51.97 14.62 -44.95
N PRO A 220 52.42 14.76 -46.22
CA PRO A 220 52.89 13.64 -47.01
C PRO A 220 53.96 12.82 -46.26
N GLY A 221 53.80 11.49 -46.23
CA GLY A 221 54.66 10.57 -45.49
C GLY A 221 54.03 9.95 -44.23
N GLY A 222 52.80 10.33 -43.86
CA GLY A 222 51.99 9.61 -42.89
C GLY A 222 51.39 8.31 -43.46
N SER A 223 50.89 7.43 -42.60
CA SER A 223 50.19 6.21 -43.03
C SER A 223 48.95 5.94 -42.20
N PHE A 224 47.85 5.56 -42.86
CA PHE A 224 46.56 5.22 -42.27
C PHE A 224 46.15 3.82 -42.73
N HIS A 225 46.18 2.86 -41.81
CA HIS A 225 45.86 1.47 -42.07
C HIS A 225 44.47 1.18 -41.50
N VAL A 226 43.66 0.41 -42.21
CA VAL A 226 42.30 0.07 -41.82
C VAL A 226 42.18 -1.44 -41.71
N ASP A 227 41.75 -1.90 -40.54
CA ASP A 227 41.42 -3.30 -40.28
C ASP A 227 40.04 -3.61 -40.85
N TRP A 228 39.04 -2.78 -40.50
CA TRP A 228 37.69 -2.90 -41.04
C TRP A 228 36.94 -1.57 -41.06
N ILE A 229 35.96 -1.49 -41.94
CA ILE A 229 34.97 -0.41 -42.03
C ILE A 229 33.58 -1.05 -41.94
N ARG A 230 32.72 -0.53 -41.07
CA ARG A 230 31.35 -1.04 -40.89
C ARG A 230 30.34 0.09 -40.85
N LEU A 231 29.33 -0.02 -41.70
CA LEU A 231 28.11 0.78 -41.64
C LEU A 231 27.08 -0.02 -40.85
N SER A 232 26.74 0.44 -39.65
CA SER A 232 25.80 -0.25 -38.75
C SER A 232 24.79 0.74 -38.17
N ASN A 233 23.65 0.23 -37.74
CA ASN A 233 22.67 0.98 -36.99
C ASN A 233 22.99 0.92 -35.50
N SER A 234 22.92 2.06 -34.82
CA SER A 234 23.04 2.13 -33.38
C SER A 234 21.79 1.55 -32.69
N PRO A 235 21.92 0.94 -31.50
CA PRO A 235 20.81 0.57 -30.64
C PRO A 235 19.78 1.71 -30.54
N ALA A 236 18.50 1.38 -30.51
CA ALA A 236 17.43 2.33 -30.28
C ALA A 236 16.41 1.70 -29.34
N VAL A 237 16.44 2.08 -28.07
CA VAL A 237 15.51 1.59 -27.07
C VAL A 237 14.18 2.31 -27.27
N THR A 238 13.10 1.56 -27.27
CA THR A 238 11.74 2.11 -27.38
C THR A 238 10.94 1.91 -26.10
N ARG A 239 11.32 0.94 -25.27
CA ARG A 239 10.57 0.56 -24.07
C ARG A 239 11.48 -0.11 -23.04
N VAL A 240 11.25 0.19 -21.76
CA VAL A 240 11.83 -0.52 -20.62
C VAL A 240 10.70 -0.85 -19.65
N THR A 241 10.55 -2.11 -19.28
CA THR A 241 9.50 -2.63 -18.37
C THR A 241 10.07 -3.66 -17.40
N GLY A 242 9.31 -4.06 -16.38
CA GLY A 242 9.68 -5.15 -15.45
C GLY A 242 9.75 -4.77 -13.98
N CYS A 243 9.69 -3.48 -13.63
CA CYS A 243 9.40 -3.01 -12.27
C CYS A 243 7.94 -2.55 -12.15
N ASN A 244 7.49 -2.28 -10.92
CA ASN A 244 6.10 -1.92 -10.63
C ASN A 244 5.68 -0.55 -11.20
N GLY A 245 4.48 -0.45 -11.78
CA GLY A 245 3.94 0.83 -12.27
C GLY A 245 4.25 1.17 -13.74
N GLU A 246 4.18 0.18 -14.63
CA GLU A 246 4.37 0.38 -16.07
C GLU A 246 3.42 1.45 -16.64
N THR A 247 3.99 2.40 -17.37
CA THR A 247 3.22 3.43 -18.09
C THR A 247 3.10 3.08 -19.58
N TYR A 248 1.97 3.42 -20.20
CA TYR A 248 1.78 3.30 -21.65
C TYR A 248 1.53 4.69 -22.24
N SER A 249 2.24 5.05 -23.31
CA SER A 249 1.74 6.09 -24.23
C SER A 249 2.01 5.77 -25.70
N SER A 250 1.28 6.50 -26.53
CA SER A 250 1.10 6.27 -27.96
C SER A 250 2.38 6.44 -28.80
N THR A 251 2.35 5.83 -29.98
CA THR A 251 3.43 5.86 -30.99
C THR A 251 3.79 7.28 -31.40
N SER A 252 4.89 7.82 -30.85
CA SER A 252 5.53 9.00 -31.39
C SER A 252 6.56 8.60 -32.45
N THR A 253 6.65 9.40 -33.52
CA THR A 253 7.69 9.26 -34.54
C THR A 253 9.00 9.86 -34.02
N PHE A 254 10.13 9.20 -34.29
CA PHE A 254 11.50 9.57 -33.87
C PHE A 254 11.85 11.07 -34.02
N GLU A 255 11.23 11.76 -34.97
CA GLU A 255 11.48 13.18 -35.30
C GLU A 255 10.98 14.19 -34.25
N LYS A 256 10.22 13.76 -33.24
CA LYS A 256 9.75 14.61 -32.14
C LYS A 256 10.61 14.51 -30.87
N LEU A 257 11.69 13.74 -30.89
CA LEU A 257 12.51 13.48 -29.71
C LEU A 257 13.62 14.52 -29.52
N VAL A 258 13.77 15.01 -28.29
CA VAL A 258 14.81 15.97 -27.89
C VAL A 258 15.94 15.23 -27.17
N PHE A 259 17.18 15.48 -27.60
CA PHE A 259 18.37 14.81 -27.10
C PHE A 259 19.41 15.82 -26.60
N GLU A 260 20.24 15.37 -25.66
CA GLU A 260 21.53 15.93 -25.33
C GLU A 260 22.60 15.05 -25.98
N VAL A 261 23.50 15.66 -26.75
CA VAL A 261 24.52 14.95 -27.53
C VAL A 261 25.89 15.35 -27.03
N GLU A 262 26.63 14.40 -26.44
CA GLU A 262 28.00 14.64 -25.96
C GLU A 262 29.01 13.75 -26.72
N GLN A 263 30.18 14.31 -27.05
CA GLN A 263 31.30 13.56 -27.61
C GLN A 263 32.22 13.14 -26.46
N VAL A 264 32.24 11.85 -26.14
CA VAL A 264 33.01 11.30 -25.02
C VAL A 264 34.19 10.48 -25.55
N THR A 265 35.36 10.62 -24.92
CA THR A 265 36.54 9.78 -25.19
C THR A 265 36.76 8.86 -24.00
N GLU A 266 36.64 7.55 -24.20
CA GLU A 266 36.77 6.53 -23.15
C GLU A 266 37.79 5.45 -23.52
N GLN A 267 38.30 4.73 -22.52
CA GLN A 267 39.21 3.59 -22.71
C GLN A 267 38.49 2.25 -22.56
N VAL A 268 38.55 1.40 -23.58
CA VAL A 268 38.24 -0.02 -23.43
C VAL A 268 39.43 -0.70 -22.75
N ASN A 269 39.17 -1.40 -21.63
CA ASN A 269 40.15 -2.17 -20.86
C ASN A 269 41.41 -1.40 -20.45
N LEU A 270 41.32 -0.07 -20.21
CA LEU A 270 42.45 0.80 -19.80
C LEU A 270 43.58 0.94 -20.84
N VAL A 271 43.38 0.52 -22.09
CA VAL A 271 44.44 0.49 -23.12
C VAL A 271 43.99 1.08 -24.47
N LEU A 272 42.70 1.11 -24.77
CA LEU A 272 42.19 1.50 -26.09
C LEU A 272 41.21 2.68 -26.01
N ASP A 273 41.68 3.90 -26.32
CA ASP A 273 40.77 5.04 -26.46
C ASP A 273 39.88 4.86 -27.69
N TYR A 274 38.57 5.05 -27.50
CA TYR A 274 37.56 5.16 -28.54
C TYR A 274 36.72 6.41 -28.30
N HIS A 275 36.20 6.98 -29.39
CA HIS A 275 35.35 8.16 -29.34
C HIS A 275 33.91 7.76 -29.58
N ARG A 276 33.00 8.13 -28.70
CA ARG A 276 31.57 7.81 -28.79
C ARG A 276 30.74 9.08 -28.74
N THR A 277 29.59 9.02 -29.40
CA THR A 277 28.54 10.03 -29.23
C THR A 277 27.50 9.47 -28.29
N ASP A 278 27.32 10.12 -27.13
CA ASP A 278 26.27 9.75 -26.19
C ASP A 278 24.98 10.47 -26.54
N TRP A 279 23.95 9.67 -26.80
CA TRP A 279 22.60 10.13 -27.13
C TRP A 279 21.74 10.04 -25.89
N LYS A 280 21.64 11.12 -25.12
CA LYS A 280 20.82 11.15 -23.92
C LYS A 280 19.46 11.77 -24.22
N ARG A 281 18.41 10.96 -24.13
CA ARG A 281 17.03 11.49 -24.20
C ARG A 281 16.72 12.30 -22.94
N ARG A 282 16.03 13.44 -23.09
CA ARG A 282 15.66 14.27 -21.93
C ARG A 282 14.66 13.59 -21.01
N ARG A 283 14.81 13.82 -19.70
CA ARG A 283 13.88 13.33 -18.66
C ARG A 283 12.49 13.95 -18.75
N LYS A 284 12.41 15.25 -19.09
CA LYS A 284 11.16 16.02 -19.21
C LYS A 284 10.88 16.33 -20.68
N ALA A 285 9.84 15.73 -21.24
CA ALA A 285 9.02 16.48 -22.19
C ALA A 285 8.45 17.68 -21.40
N GLU A 286 8.33 18.85 -22.04
CA GLU A 286 7.86 20.09 -21.41
C GLU A 286 6.62 19.85 -20.50
N PRO A 287 6.42 20.62 -19.41
CA PRO A 287 5.27 20.45 -18.51
C PRO A 287 3.89 20.52 -19.19
N SER A 288 3.83 21.02 -20.43
CA SER A 288 2.64 21.11 -21.26
C SER A 288 2.44 19.93 -22.24
N ASP A 289 3.42 19.05 -22.41
CA ASP A 289 3.34 17.90 -23.31
C ASP A 289 2.97 16.62 -22.55
N THR A 290 1.66 16.40 -22.42
CA THR A 290 1.08 15.19 -21.82
C THR A 290 1.07 13.98 -22.76
N THR A 291 1.70 14.06 -23.94
CA THR A 291 1.48 13.10 -25.04
C THR A 291 2.67 12.23 -25.44
N THR A 292 3.86 12.40 -24.82
CA THR A 292 5.09 11.71 -25.23
C THR A 292 5.82 10.97 -24.08
N THR A 293 5.16 10.02 -23.43
CA THR A 293 5.82 9.07 -22.51
C THR A 293 5.93 7.68 -23.17
N PHE A 294 7.14 7.25 -23.51
CA PHE A 294 7.36 5.84 -23.86
C PHE A 294 7.11 4.97 -22.63
N ALA A 295 6.97 3.66 -22.79
CA ALA A 295 6.78 2.80 -21.64
C ALA A 295 8.00 2.87 -20.70
N ARG A 296 7.75 3.39 -19.49
CA ARG A 296 8.71 3.56 -18.40
C ARG A 296 8.40 2.59 -17.27
N SER A 297 9.47 2.10 -16.66
CA SER A 297 9.45 1.29 -15.45
C SER A 297 9.69 2.19 -14.25
N HIS A 298 8.76 2.23 -13.29
CA HIS A 298 8.89 3.02 -12.07
C HIS A 298 9.12 2.12 -10.85
N ASN A 299 9.40 2.73 -9.70
CA ASN A 299 9.46 2.06 -8.40
C ASN A 299 10.34 0.80 -8.35
N CYS A 300 11.47 0.78 -9.07
CA CYS A 300 12.39 -0.36 -9.02
C CYS A 300 13.10 -0.44 -7.64
N LEU A 301 13.43 -1.64 -7.18
CA LEU A 301 14.12 -1.87 -5.91
C LEU A 301 15.49 -1.22 -5.87
N ARG A 302 15.75 -0.42 -4.83
CA ARG A 302 17.03 0.30 -4.66
C ARG A 302 18.23 -0.64 -4.48
N GLU A 303 18.00 -1.84 -3.97
CA GLU A 303 19.02 -2.89 -3.83
C GLU A 303 19.32 -3.64 -5.13
N GLY A 304 18.52 -3.43 -6.18
CA GLY A 304 18.58 -4.18 -7.43
C GLY A 304 17.97 -5.58 -7.30
N GLY A 305 18.19 -6.42 -8.32
CA GLY A 305 17.71 -7.81 -8.34
C GLY A 305 16.40 -8.04 -9.10
N GLU A 306 15.79 -6.99 -9.64
CA GLU A 306 14.59 -7.11 -10.47
C GLU A 306 14.96 -7.37 -11.93
N VAL A 307 14.20 -8.23 -12.60
CA VAL A 307 14.39 -8.52 -14.03
C VAL A 307 13.61 -7.49 -14.85
N ILE A 308 14.34 -6.66 -15.58
CA ILE A 308 13.76 -5.73 -16.55
C ILE A 308 13.83 -6.30 -17.97
N THR A 309 12.87 -5.90 -18.80
CA THR A 309 12.82 -6.14 -20.24
C THR A 309 13.11 -4.82 -20.96
N VAL A 310 14.10 -4.84 -21.85
CA VAL A 310 14.45 -3.73 -22.72
C VAL A 310 14.06 -4.09 -24.14
N GLU A 311 13.20 -3.28 -24.74
CA GLU A 311 12.73 -3.45 -26.11
C GLU A 311 13.11 -2.25 -26.98
N GLY A 312 13.37 -2.55 -28.25
CA GLY A 312 13.92 -1.58 -29.17
C GLY A 312 14.32 -2.21 -30.49
N ARG A 313 15.40 -1.69 -31.08
CA ARG A 313 15.96 -2.17 -32.35
C ARG A 313 17.49 -2.11 -32.31
N ASN A 314 18.13 -2.92 -33.15
CA ASN A 314 19.58 -2.94 -33.38
C ASN A 314 20.44 -3.30 -32.15
N PHE A 315 19.93 -4.13 -31.23
CA PHE A 315 20.68 -4.54 -30.03
C PHE A 315 21.83 -5.53 -30.31
N GLY A 316 21.88 -6.15 -31.48
CA GLY A 316 22.85 -7.20 -31.82
C GLY A 316 22.26 -8.61 -31.72
N GLU A 317 23.03 -9.63 -32.10
CA GLU A 317 22.57 -11.03 -32.17
C GLU A 317 22.83 -11.83 -30.88
N GLY A 318 23.40 -11.19 -29.86
CA GLY A 318 23.32 -11.68 -28.49
C GLY A 318 23.81 -13.10 -28.26
N GLY A 319 24.99 -13.49 -28.76
CA GLY A 319 25.59 -14.79 -28.44
C GLY A 319 24.79 -16.04 -28.86
N VAL A 320 23.64 -15.89 -29.53
CA VAL A 320 22.73 -17.00 -29.85
C VAL A 320 23.45 -17.98 -30.77
N GLY A 321 23.63 -19.23 -30.32
CA GLY A 321 24.41 -20.24 -31.05
C GLY A 321 25.93 -20.10 -30.95
N GLY A 322 26.45 -19.36 -29.96
CA GLY A 322 27.89 -19.20 -29.71
C GLY A 322 28.59 -18.17 -30.61
N ARG A 323 27.84 -17.23 -31.19
CA ARG A 323 28.36 -16.18 -32.09
C ARG A 323 27.93 -14.79 -31.60
N GLY A 324 28.88 -13.86 -31.56
CA GLY A 324 28.66 -12.46 -31.17
C GLY A 324 28.76 -12.20 -29.66
N SER A 325 29.00 -10.93 -29.29
CA SER A 325 29.02 -10.48 -27.89
C SER A 325 27.64 -9.96 -27.49
N PRO A 326 27.08 -10.35 -26.33
CA PRO A 326 25.84 -9.78 -25.79
C PRO A 326 25.94 -8.26 -25.64
N ALA A 327 24.81 -7.56 -25.79
CA ALA A 327 24.74 -6.15 -25.46
C ALA A 327 25.19 -5.91 -24.00
N VAL A 328 25.79 -4.76 -23.75
CA VAL A 328 26.10 -4.30 -22.38
C VAL A 328 25.00 -3.32 -21.99
N VAL A 329 24.35 -3.57 -20.86
CA VAL A 329 23.32 -2.68 -20.32
C VAL A 329 23.84 -2.10 -19.01
N LEU A 330 23.84 -0.78 -18.89
CA LEU A 330 24.17 -0.07 -17.66
C LEU A 330 22.96 0.72 -17.16
N ILE A 331 22.77 0.81 -15.85
CA ILE A 331 21.74 1.62 -15.20
C ILE A 331 22.44 2.56 -14.22
N GLY A 332 22.36 3.87 -14.47
CA GLY A 332 23.10 4.86 -13.67
C GLY A 332 24.61 4.61 -13.66
N GLY A 333 25.16 4.17 -14.79
CA GLY A 333 26.57 3.77 -14.94
C GLY A 333 26.93 2.38 -14.39
N ASN A 334 26.05 1.68 -13.68
CA ASN A 334 26.33 0.36 -13.11
C ASN A 334 25.88 -0.78 -14.03
N PRO A 335 26.65 -1.87 -14.17
CA PRO A 335 26.30 -2.96 -15.08
C PRO A 335 25.07 -3.74 -14.60
N CYS A 336 24.08 -3.87 -15.49
CA CYS A 336 23.00 -4.82 -15.37
C CYS A 336 23.57 -6.24 -15.48
N THR A 337 23.12 -7.16 -14.63
CA THR A 337 23.59 -8.55 -14.64
C THR A 337 22.68 -9.42 -15.50
N ASP A 338 23.14 -10.61 -15.89
CA ASP A 338 22.34 -11.59 -16.66
C ASP A 338 21.67 -11.02 -17.92
N VAL A 339 22.43 -10.26 -18.73
CA VAL A 339 21.91 -9.74 -20.00
C VAL A 339 21.66 -10.91 -20.97
N VAL A 340 20.39 -11.18 -21.26
CA VAL A 340 19.94 -12.25 -22.13
C VAL A 340 19.11 -11.68 -23.28
N HIS A 341 19.51 -11.96 -24.51
CA HIS A 341 18.72 -11.61 -25.68
C HIS A 341 17.57 -12.60 -25.88
N ASP A 342 16.40 -12.10 -26.29
CA ASP A 342 15.25 -12.95 -26.63
C ASP A 342 15.61 -13.90 -27.78
N ALA A 343 15.31 -15.19 -27.65
CA ALA A 343 15.73 -16.19 -28.62
C ALA A 343 15.04 -16.01 -29.99
N ALA A 344 13.82 -15.50 -30.02
CA ALA A 344 13.06 -15.27 -31.25
C ALA A 344 13.38 -13.90 -31.87
N ASN A 345 13.68 -12.91 -31.03
CA ASN A 345 13.85 -11.51 -31.44
C ASN A 345 15.10 -10.86 -30.80
N PRO A 346 16.31 -11.41 -30.99
CA PRO A 346 17.50 -10.98 -30.25
C PRO A 346 17.90 -9.52 -30.54
N GLN A 347 17.50 -8.98 -31.70
CA GLN A 347 17.83 -7.61 -32.11
C GLN A 347 16.89 -6.55 -31.56
N THR A 348 15.73 -6.95 -31.02
CA THR A 348 14.67 -6.03 -30.60
C THR A 348 14.26 -6.19 -29.14
N LYS A 349 14.71 -7.26 -28.48
CA LYS A 349 14.34 -7.55 -27.10
C LYS A 349 15.47 -8.24 -26.34
N LEU A 350 15.75 -7.74 -25.14
CA LEU A 350 16.64 -8.36 -24.17
C LEU A 350 16.09 -8.19 -22.75
N THR A 351 16.53 -9.02 -21.82
CA THR A 351 16.26 -8.92 -20.39
C THR A 351 17.56 -8.79 -19.62
N CYS A 352 17.54 -8.12 -18.48
CA CYS A 352 18.66 -8.09 -17.55
C CYS A 352 18.19 -7.80 -16.11
N THR A 353 19.04 -8.10 -15.13
CA THR A 353 18.76 -7.92 -13.71
C THR A 353 19.36 -6.61 -13.21
N THR A 354 18.51 -5.73 -12.64
CA THR A 354 18.88 -4.38 -12.20
C THR A 354 19.99 -4.40 -11.13
N PRO A 355 20.98 -3.49 -11.20
CA PRO A 355 21.99 -3.35 -10.16
C PRO A 355 21.43 -2.61 -8.93
N ALA A 356 22.17 -2.67 -7.82
CA ALA A 356 21.92 -1.76 -6.70
C ALA A 356 22.16 -0.31 -7.14
N MET A 357 21.27 0.58 -6.71
CA MET A 357 21.35 2.00 -7.01
C MET A 357 22.52 2.65 -6.25
N THR A 358 23.40 3.33 -6.99
CA THR A 358 24.51 4.12 -6.41
C THR A 358 24.21 5.61 -6.33
N ASP A 359 23.47 6.16 -7.28
CA ASP A 359 23.03 7.56 -7.31
C ASP A 359 21.53 7.64 -7.61
N PRO A 360 20.69 8.20 -6.70
CA PRO A 360 19.26 8.35 -6.92
C PRO A 360 18.91 9.32 -8.06
N ASN A 361 19.84 10.17 -8.47
CA ASN A 361 19.62 11.11 -9.56
C ASN A 361 20.03 10.56 -10.92
N ASP A 362 20.61 9.35 -10.97
CA ASP A 362 21.08 8.73 -12.21
C ASP A 362 20.61 7.28 -12.31
N SER A 363 19.54 7.09 -13.06
CA SER A 363 18.88 5.81 -13.35
C SER A 363 18.69 5.60 -14.86
N ASP A 364 19.41 6.38 -15.67
CA ASP A 364 19.34 6.28 -17.11
C ASP A 364 19.79 4.87 -17.55
N VAL A 365 19.04 4.29 -18.48
CA VAL A 365 19.33 2.99 -19.08
C VAL A 365 20.21 3.22 -20.30
N HIS A 366 21.45 2.75 -20.21
CA HIS A 366 22.44 2.83 -21.27
C HIS A 366 22.61 1.46 -21.92
N VAL A 367 22.33 1.34 -23.22
CA VAL A 367 22.49 0.09 -23.96
C VAL A 367 23.61 0.27 -24.97
N LEU A 368 24.67 -0.54 -24.85
CA LEU A 368 25.80 -0.58 -25.76
C LEU A 368 25.79 -1.89 -26.56
N ASN A 369 26.15 -1.81 -27.84
CA ASN A 369 26.38 -3.01 -28.62
C ASN A 369 27.62 -3.75 -28.09
N GLY A 370 27.50 -5.06 -27.84
CA GLY A 370 28.57 -5.87 -27.25
C GLY A 370 29.84 -6.00 -28.08
N GLN A 371 29.75 -5.81 -29.40
CA GLN A 371 30.88 -5.91 -30.31
C GLN A 371 31.44 -4.53 -30.68
N LEU A 372 30.59 -3.51 -30.74
CA LEU A 372 30.93 -2.15 -31.12
C LEU A 372 30.37 -1.16 -30.07
N PRO A 373 31.04 -0.96 -28.93
CA PRO A 373 30.51 -0.16 -27.82
C PRO A 373 30.21 1.30 -28.14
N GLY A 374 30.78 1.84 -29.25
CA GLY A 374 30.43 3.17 -29.74
C GLY A 374 29.03 3.27 -30.37
N LEU A 375 28.36 2.14 -30.61
CA LEU A 375 26.96 2.07 -30.98
C LEU A 375 26.13 1.94 -29.70
N ASN A 376 25.41 2.99 -29.32
CA ASN A 376 24.66 2.99 -28.06
C ASN A 376 23.34 3.81 -28.08
N ASP A 377 22.61 3.72 -26.97
CA ASP A 377 21.47 4.56 -26.65
C ASP A 377 21.35 4.80 -25.14
N THR A 378 20.95 6.01 -24.72
CA THR A 378 20.78 6.40 -23.31
C THR A 378 19.41 6.99 -23.04
N VAL A 379 18.68 6.40 -22.09
CA VAL A 379 17.23 6.60 -22.02
C VAL A 379 16.72 6.65 -20.58
N PRO A 380 15.93 7.68 -20.20
CA PRO A 380 15.46 7.85 -18.82
C PRO A 380 14.16 7.09 -18.58
N TYR A 381 14.14 5.79 -18.90
CA TYR A 381 12.92 4.95 -18.89
C TYR A 381 12.85 4.00 -17.69
N LEU A 382 13.74 4.17 -16.72
CA LEU A 382 13.76 3.43 -15.47
C LEU A 382 13.93 4.41 -14.32
N GLU A 383 13.20 4.20 -13.24
CA GLU A 383 13.33 4.98 -12.01
C GLU A 383 13.26 4.03 -10.80
N TYR A 384 14.25 4.14 -9.91
CA TYR A 384 14.25 3.44 -8.63
C TYR A 384 13.23 4.05 -7.68
N ALA A 385 12.80 3.27 -6.68
CA ALA A 385 11.93 3.74 -5.61
C ALA A 385 12.51 4.99 -4.94
N VAL A 386 11.71 6.04 -4.88
CA VAL A 386 12.02 7.31 -4.23
C VAL A 386 11.19 7.49 -2.97
N HIS A 387 11.63 8.40 -2.09
CA HIS A 387 10.86 8.76 -0.90
C HIS A 387 9.55 9.45 -1.33
N PRO A 388 8.38 8.97 -0.88
CA PRO A 388 7.11 9.59 -1.23
C PRO A 388 6.96 11.02 -0.71
N PRO A 389 6.15 11.87 -1.37
CA PRO A 389 5.80 13.18 -0.85
C PRO A 389 5.02 13.09 0.46
N ALA A 390 5.14 14.12 1.30
CA ALA A 390 4.42 14.20 2.56
C ALA A 390 2.90 14.29 2.33
N PRO A 391 2.07 13.50 3.05
CA PRO A 391 0.62 13.63 2.97
C PRO A 391 0.14 15.02 3.40
N LYS A 392 -1.06 15.41 2.96
CA LYS A 392 -1.68 16.70 3.29
C LYS A 392 -3.02 16.50 3.99
N SER A 393 -3.59 17.62 4.48
CA SER A 393 -4.93 17.64 5.07
C SER A 393 -5.12 16.68 6.25
N LEU A 394 -4.06 16.39 7.02
CA LEU A 394 -4.11 15.53 8.20
C LEU A 394 -5.10 16.12 9.23
N GLN A 395 -6.06 15.31 9.66
CA GLN A 395 -7.11 15.67 10.59
C GLN A 395 -7.30 14.56 11.62
N ALA A 396 -7.63 14.97 12.84
CA ALA A 396 -8.07 14.07 13.89
C ALA A 396 -9.58 14.21 14.06
N SER A 397 -10.25 13.08 14.22
CA SER A 397 -11.69 13.01 14.44
C SER A 397 -12.01 11.83 15.34
N ASN A 398 -13.29 11.71 15.68
CA ASN A 398 -13.84 10.59 16.40
C ASN A 398 -13.09 10.20 17.69
N ASN A 399 -12.75 11.20 18.51
CA ASN A 399 -11.99 10.96 19.73
C ASN A 399 -12.76 10.03 20.69
N ALA A 400 -12.03 9.07 21.26
CA ALA A 400 -12.49 8.14 22.28
C ALA A 400 -11.58 8.26 23.52
N ALA A 401 -11.85 7.47 24.56
CA ALA A 401 -10.99 7.45 25.75
C ALA A 401 -9.60 6.86 25.48
N THR A 402 -9.51 5.86 24.61
CA THR A 402 -8.25 5.13 24.35
C THR A 402 -7.81 5.16 22.89
N SER A 403 -8.54 5.89 22.03
CA SER A 403 -8.27 5.96 20.60
C SER A 403 -8.69 7.26 19.94
N ILE A 404 -8.08 7.57 18.79
CA ILE A 404 -8.39 8.72 17.93
C ILE A 404 -8.33 8.29 16.47
N ASP A 405 -9.31 8.69 15.66
CA ASP A 405 -9.28 8.47 14.22
C ASP A 405 -8.47 9.57 13.53
N LEU A 406 -7.62 9.16 12.61
CA LEU A 406 -6.85 10.05 11.75
C LEU A 406 -7.30 9.89 10.30
N SER A 407 -7.39 11.00 9.58
CA SER A 407 -7.69 11.04 8.14
C SER A 407 -6.78 12.02 7.42
N TRP A 408 -6.38 11.70 6.20
CA TRP A 408 -5.46 12.51 5.40
C TRP A 408 -5.73 12.35 3.90
N GLU A 409 -5.09 13.20 3.10
CA GLU A 409 -5.09 13.09 1.64
C GLU A 409 -3.68 12.73 1.14
N PRO A 410 -3.57 11.83 0.15
CA PRO A 410 -2.31 11.62 -0.55
C PRO A 410 -1.88 12.91 -1.26
N ASP A 411 -0.57 13.09 -1.40
CA ASP A 411 0.01 14.18 -2.20
C ASP A 411 0.91 13.63 -3.31
N GLY A 412 1.36 14.51 -4.20
CA GLY A 412 2.23 14.14 -5.31
C GLY A 412 1.51 13.97 -6.65
N THR A 413 2.22 13.34 -7.57
CA THR A 413 1.74 12.96 -8.89
C THR A 413 0.94 11.65 -8.84
N ILE A 414 0.27 11.31 -9.95
CA ILE A 414 -0.38 9.99 -10.08
C ILE A 414 0.60 8.84 -9.88
N TRP A 415 1.88 9.03 -10.19
CA TRP A 415 2.93 8.02 -10.06
C TRP A 415 3.33 7.82 -8.60
N ASP A 416 3.43 8.91 -7.84
CA ASP A 416 3.63 8.84 -6.40
C ASP A 416 2.48 8.05 -5.75
N ALA A 417 1.24 8.35 -6.14
CA ALA A 417 0.06 7.63 -5.65
C ALA A 417 0.05 6.13 -6.03
N MET A 418 0.60 5.75 -7.19
CA MET A 418 0.73 4.34 -7.60
C MET A 418 1.87 3.60 -6.88
N ALA A 419 2.92 4.32 -6.47
CA ALA A 419 4.06 3.74 -5.75
C ALA A 419 3.78 3.58 -4.25
N VAL A 420 2.95 4.45 -3.67
CA VAL A 420 2.60 4.41 -2.24
C VAL A 420 1.93 3.09 -1.87
N THR A 421 2.59 2.33 -1.00
CA THR A 421 2.13 1.04 -0.45
C THR A 421 1.43 1.22 0.91
N GLY A 422 1.62 2.37 1.55
CA GLY A 422 0.98 2.67 2.82
C GLY A 422 1.47 3.92 3.50
N TYR A 423 1.25 4.02 4.81
CA TYR A 423 1.56 5.20 5.60
C TYR A 423 2.09 4.83 6.99
N ALA A 424 3.06 5.60 7.49
CA ALA A 424 3.54 5.52 8.87
C ALA A 424 2.96 6.67 9.68
N LEU A 425 2.16 6.34 10.68
CA LEU A 425 1.58 7.26 11.66
C LEU A 425 2.48 7.33 12.89
N TYR A 426 2.62 8.53 13.43
CA TYR A 426 3.42 8.79 14.63
C TYR A 426 2.59 9.60 15.61
N TRP A 427 2.73 9.29 16.90
CA TRP A 427 2.11 10.07 17.98
C TRP A 427 3.05 10.23 19.17
N ARG A 428 2.86 11.31 19.91
CA ARG A 428 3.56 11.58 21.18
C ARG A 428 2.66 12.36 22.12
N GLU A 429 2.90 12.26 23.42
CA GLU A 429 2.19 13.11 24.37
C GLU A 429 2.69 14.56 24.21
N SER A 430 1.80 15.53 24.41
CA SER A 430 2.16 16.93 24.29
C SER A 430 3.21 17.30 25.34
N GLY A 431 4.35 17.81 24.87
CA GLY A 431 5.52 18.09 25.70
C GLY A 431 6.69 17.12 25.52
N ASP A 432 6.46 15.94 24.92
CA ASP A 432 7.54 15.02 24.58
C ASP A 432 8.42 15.59 23.44
N ALA A 433 9.73 15.69 23.67
CA ALA A 433 10.63 16.33 22.71
C ALA A 433 10.84 15.53 21.42
N THR A 434 10.67 14.20 21.44
CA THR A 434 11.07 13.30 20.34
C THR A 434 9.93 12.41 19.87
N TRP A 435 9.82 12.24 18.55
CA TRP A 435 9.00 11.21 17.91
C TRP A 435 9.71 9.85 18.06
N SER A 436 9.25 8.99 18.96
CA SER A 436 9.84 7.66 19.18
C SER A 436 9.32 6.63 18.19
N ASP A 437 10.19 5.75 17.68
CA ASP A 437 9.76 4.61 16.83
C ASP A 437 8.85 3.61 17.57
N SER A 438 8.87 3.58 18.91
CA SER A 438 7.93 2.79 19.72
C SER A 438 6.48 3.29 19.65
N ARG A 439 6.25 4.51 19.17
CA ARG A 439 4.91 5.11 18.95
C ARG A 439 4.72 5.39 17.46
N ARG A 440 5.01 4.36 16.66
CA ARG A 440 4.83 4.34 15.21
C ARG A 440 3.95 3.17 14.82
N GLN A 441 2.95 3.43 13.98
CA GLN A 441 2.12 2.41 13.37
C GLN A 441 2.21 2.54 11.86
N VAL A 442 2.52 1.46 11.15
CA VAL A 442 2.41 1.41 9.69
C VAL A 442 1.06 0.85 9.31
N VAL A 443 0.43 1.46 8.32
CA VAL A 443 -0.82 1.02 7.71
C VAL A 443 -0.67 0.85 6.21
N GLY A 444 -1.57 0.09 5.59
CA GLY A 444 -1.67 -0.07 4.14
C GLY A 444 -2.06 1.21 3.40
N ASN A 445 -2.36 1.09 2.11
CA ASN A 445 -2.78 2.22 1.27
C ASN A 445 -4.25 2.61 1.57
N ILE A 446 -4.46 3.19 2.75
CA ILE A 446 -5.72 3.74 3.24
C ILE A 446 -5.51 5.22 3.57
N THR A 447 -6.60 5.98 3.65
CA THR A 447 -6.57 7.42 3.99
C THR A 447 -7.23 7.75 5.32
N THR A 448 -7.73 6.73 6.03
CA THR A 448 -8.27 6.85 7.37
C THR A 448 -7.99 5.60 8.18
N THR A 449 -7.64 5.76 9.46
CA THR A 449 -7.39 4.67 10.41
C THR A 449 -7.53 5.16 11.85
N THR A 450 -7.53 4.23 12.81
CA THR A 450 -7.65 4.53 14.25
C THR A 450 -6.30 4.29 14.94
N VAL A 451 -5.78 5.31 15.62
CA VAL A 451 -4.68 5.15 16.59
C VAL A 451 -5.27 4.72 17.92
N ARG A 452 -4.73 3.66 18.53
CA ARG A 452 -5.27 2.99 19.73
C ARG A 452 -4.21 2.89 20.82
N ASN A 453 -4.55 2.30 21.96
CA ASN A 453 -3.69 2.19 23.14
C ASN A 453 -3.19 3.56 23.63
N LEU A 454 -4.02 4.59 23.50
CA LEU A 454 -3.76 5.92 24.03
C LEU A 454 -4.22 5.99 25.48
N ALA A 455 -3.50 6.74 26.31
CA ALA A 455 -3.94 7.04 27.66
C ALA A 455 -5.20 7.94 27.65
N PRO A 456 -6.21 7.69 28.52
CA PRO A 456 -7.36 8.56 28.69
C PRO A 456 -6.98 9.97 29.14
N ASN A 457 -7.82 10.96 28.79
CA ASN A 457 -7.67 12.38 29.14
C ASN A 457 -6.27 12.94 28.86
N THR A 458 -5.66 12.56 27.74
CA THR A 458 -4.27 12.88 27.42
C THR A 458 -4.19 13.60 26.07
N LEU A 459 -3.43 14.71 26.03
CA LEU A 459 -3.21 15.49 24.82
C LEU A 459 -2.06 14.90 24.01
N TYR A 460 -2.32 14.57 22.74
CA TYR A 460 -1.33 14.02 21.82
C TYR A 460 -1.06 14.96 20.65
N GLU A 461 0.15 14.85 20.10
CA GLU A 461 0.51 15.38 18.79
C GLU A 461 0.69 14.22 17.80
N PHE A 462 0.16 14.38 16.59
CA PHE A 462 0.17 13.38 15.52
C PHE A 462 0.86 13.91 14.27
N THR A 463 1.56 13.04 13.55
CA THR A 463 2.05 13.29 12.19
C THR A 463 2.07 11.99 11.38
N ILE A 464 2.18 12.11 10.06
CA ILE A 464 2.13 10.98 9.13
C ILE A 464 3.18 11.13 8.03
N SER A 465 3.71 10.01 7.57
CA SER A 465 4.59 9.90 6.39
C SER A 465 4.03 8.86 5.44
N ALA A 466 4.08 9.09 4.14
CA ALA A 466 3.78 8.05 3.15
C ALA A 466 4.94 7.04 3.05
N ALA A 467 4.61 5.80 2.68
CA ALA A 467 5.54 4.69 2.56
C ALA A 467 5.49 4.07 1.15
N THR A 468 6.66 3.71 0.63
CA THR A 468 6.82 2.94 -0.61
C THR A 468 7.72 1.74 -0.33
N GLU A 469 7.24 0.55 -0.67
CA GLU A 469 7.89 -0.72 -0.38
C GLU A 469 7.89 -1.66 -1.59
N ASN A 470 8.58 -2.78 -1.45
CA ASN A 470 8.61 -3.84 -2.44
C ASN A 470 7.22 -4.47 -2.62
N GLN A 471 6.53 -4.11 -3.71
CA GLN A 471 5.19 -4.64 -3.98
C GLN A 471 5.18 -6.12 -4.42
N ASN A 472 6.34 -6.72 -4.70
CA ASN A 472 6.47 -8.15 -5.01
C ASN A 472 6.46 -9.04 -3.77
N ASP A 473 6.69 -8.48 -2.57
CA ASP A 473 6.57 -9.22 -1.31
C ASP A 473 5.11 -9.18 -0.83
N PRO A 474 4.36 -10.29 -0.81
CA PRO A 474 2.94 -10.27 -0.45
C PRO A 474 2.66 -9.76 0.97
N GLN A 475 3.66 -9.66 1.85
CA GLN A 475 3.49 -9.17 3.22
C GLN A 475 3.02 -7.70 3.30
N TRP A 476 3.24 -6.85 2.29
CA TRP A 476 2.71 -5.48 2.33
C TRP A 476 1.16 -5.42 2.24
N LEU A 477 0.52 -6.51 1.80
CA LEU A 477 -0.94 -6.69 1.75
C LEU A 477 -1.50 -7.39 2.99
N ALA A 478 -0.65 -7.84 3.93
CA ALA A 478 -1.08 -8.48 5.17
C ALA A 478 -1.55 -7.43 6.19
N LEU A 479 -2.79 -6.98 6.03
CA LEU A 479 -3.41 -5.92 6.82
C LEU A 479 -4.39 -6.50 7.86
N ASP A 480 -4.46 -5.89 9.04
CA ASP A 480 -5.53 -6.16 10.01
C ASP A 480 -6.78 -5.28 9.79
N LYS A 481 -7.78 -5.35 10.69
CA LYS A 481 -9.04 -4.59 10.59
C LYS A 481 -8.87 -3.06 10.61
N TYR A 482 -7.73 -2.55 11.06
CA TYR A 482 -7.37 -1.12 11.04
C TYR A 482 -6.40 -0.78 9.90
N GLY A 483 -6.13 -1.75 9.04
CA GLY A 483 -5.14 -1.64 7.97
C GLY A 483 -3.71 -1.67 8.47
N ARG A 484 -3.43 -2.11 9.70
CA ARG A 484 -2.08 -2.11 10.29
C ARG A 484 -1.24 -3.25 9.77
N ARG A 485 0.06 -3.00 9.67
CA ARG A 485 1.08 -3.99 9.31
C ARG A 485 2.46 -3.54 9.74
N LEU A 486 3.46 -4.38 9.49
CA LEU A 486 4.87 -4.00 9.60
C LEU A 486 5.34 -3.31 8.32
N LEU A 487 6.34 -2.43 8.47
CA LEU A 487 7.10 -1.91 7.33
C LEU A 487 8.01 -3.04 6.82
N LEU A 488 7.99 -3.30 5.51
CA LEU A 488 8.91 -4.23 4.89
C LEU A 488 10.35 -3.74 4.98
N ASP A 489 11.27 -4.70 4.97
CA ASP A 489 12.69 -4.38 4.97
C ASP A 489 13.05 -3.63 3.68
N GLY A 490 13.84 -2.55 3.81
CA GLY A 490 14.14 -1.65 2.69
C GLY A 490 13.02 -0.65 2.31
N GLY A 491 11.88 -0.66 3.01
CA GLY A 491 10.79 0.30 2.81
C GLY A 491 11.21 1.76 3.02
N LEU A 492 10.76 2.65 2.14
CA LEU A 492 11.09 4.08 2.16
C LEU A 492 9.95 4.89 2.76
N LEU A 493 10.29 5.76 3.70
CA LEU A 493 9.36 6.70 4.31
C LEU A 493 9.62 8.11 3.80
N GLY A 494 8.55 8.79 3.39
CA GLY A 494 8.56 10.18 2.98
C GLY A 494 8.75 11.16 4.14
N ASP A 495 8.79 12.44 3.80
CA ASP A 495 8.76 13.51 4.78
C ASP A 495 7.47 13.46 5.63
N LYS A 496 7.57 14.00 6.85
CA LYS A 496 6.44 14.06 7.78
C LYS A 496 5.52 15.22 7.40
N ALA A 497 4.21 14.95 7.38
CA ALA A 497 3.19 15.97 7.25
C ALA A 497 3.20 16.95 8.43
N THR A 498 2.58 18.12 8.24
CA THR A 498 2.34 19.07 9.33
C THR A 498 1.61 18.40 10.49
N SER A 499 2.16 18.53 11.69
CA SER A 499 1.59 17.90 12.88
C SER A 499 0.29 18.57 13.32
N ILE A 500 -0.60 17.78 13.92
CA ILE A 500 -1.84 18.24 14.55
C ILE A 500 -1.90 17.79 16.01
N SER A 501 -2.77 18.40 16.81
CA SER A 501 -3.00 17.99 18.20
C SER A 501 -4.44 17.55 18.41
N SER A 502 -4.64 16.52 19.23
CA SER A 502 -5.97 16.07 19.65
C SER A 502 -5.90 15.41 21.03
N GLN A 503 -6.98 15.49 21.79
CA GLN A 503 -7.06 15.00 23.17
C GLN A 503 -8.06 13.84 23.28
N THR A 504 -7.65 12.76 23.94
CA THR A 504 -8.54 11.63 24.27
C THR A 504 -9.54 12.02 25.35
N LEU A 505 -10.68 11.33 25.40
CA LEU A 505 -11.68 11.51 26.44
C LEU A 505 -11.25 10.81 27.75
N THR A 506 -11.92 11.13 28.86
CA THR A 506 -11.73 10.36 30.12
C THR A 506 -12.41 9.00 30.06
N TYR A 507 -13.62 8.96 29.49
CA TYR A 507 -14.44 7.77 29.25
C TYR A 507 -15.10 7.93 27.88
N ASP A 508 -15.46 6.83 27.23
CA ASP A 508 -16.19 6.89 25.97
C ASP A 508 -17.58 7.49 26.18
N PHE A 509 -18.22 7.16 27.30
CA PHE A 509 -19.33 7.94 27.83
C PHE A 509 -19.36 7.90 29.36
N ASN A 510 -20.02 8.90 29.95
CA ASN A 510 -20.15 9.03 31.39
C ASN A 510 -21.48 9.71 31.76
N PHE A 511 -22.36 8.97 32.40
CA PHE A 511 -23.57 9.45 33.07
C PHE A 511 -23.27 9.55 34.56
N ALA A 512 -22.89 10.74 35.05
CA ALA A 512 -22.61 10.96 36.47
C ALA A 512 -23.88 10.96 37.34
N SER A 513 -25.02 11.21 36.72
CA SER A 513 -26.38 11.07 37.24
C SER A 513 -27.34 10.97 36.06
N PHE A 514 -28.54 10.48 36.28
CA PHE A 514 -29.59 10.42 35.26
C PHE A 514 -30.66 11.46 35.55
N ASP A 515 -30.73 12.47 34.70
CA ASP A 515 -31.80 13.46 34.60
C ASP A 515 -32.35 13.46 33.16
N ALA A 516 -33.32 14.32 32.85
CA ALA A 516 -33.85 14.37 31.50
C ALA A 516 -32.79 14.80 30.49
N SER A 517 -32.01 15.84 30.79
CA SER A 517 -30.98 16.37 29.90
C SER A 517 -29.89 15.36 29.56
N SER A 518 -29.41 14.60 30.54
CA SER A 518 -28.41 13.55 30.41
C SER A 518 -28.97 12.27 29.82
N THR A 519 -30.27 12.17 29.53
CA THR A 519 -30.82 11.03 28.77
C THR A 519 -31.21 11.40 27.35
N LEU A 520 -31.18 12.69 27.01
CA LEU A 520 -31.35 13.18 25.63
C LEU A 520 -30.17 12.77 24.74
N ASP A 521 -30.51 12.51 23.48
CA ASP A 521 -29.53 12.30 22.42
C ASP A 521 -28.98 13.66 21.97
N HIS A 522 -27.76 13.98 22.39
CA HIS A 522 -27.06 15.20 21.99
C HIS A 522 -26.40 15.06 20.62
N GLY A 523 -26.47 13.87 20.01
CA GLY A 523 -25.78 13.55 18.78
C GLY A 523 -24.26 13.76 18.87
N ALA A 524 -23.62 13.63 17.72
CA ALA A 524 -22.25 14.04 17.56
C ALA A 524 -22.26 15.53 17.12
N ASP A 525 -22.28 16.46 18.07
CA ASP A 525 -22.28 17.90 17.76
C ASP A 525 -20.86 18.38 17.41
N ALA A 526 -20.41 18.12 16.18
CA ALA A 526 -19.20 18.75 15.63
C ALA A 526 -19.18 18.72 14.09
N ALA A 527 -18.77 19.85 13.48
CA ALA A 527 -18.62 19.99 12.02
C ALA A 527 -17.44 19.17 11.42
N THR A 528 -16.62 18.53 12.25
CA THR A 528 -15.35 17.85 11.89
C THR A 528 -15.41 16.32 12.04
N LEU A 529 -16.61 15.74 12.13
CA LEU A 529 -16.79 14.31 12.31
C LEU A 529 -16.64 13.56 10.99
N THR A 530 -16.04 12.37 11.06
CA THR A 530 -15.90 11.48 9.90
C THR A 530 -16.56 10.14 10.23
N THR A 531 -16.74 9.28 9.23
CA THR A 531 -17.20 7.90 9.44
C THR A 531 -16.12 6.98 10.03
N GLY A 532 -14.90 7.49 10.22
CA GLY A 532 -13.75 6.66 10.63
C GLY A 532 -13.48 5.49 9.67
N PRO A 533 -12.54 4.60 10.02
CA PRO A 533 -12.28 3.38 9.25
C PRO A 533 -13.37 2.32 9.43
N THR A 534 -14.14 2.35 10.51
CA THR A 534 -15.19 1.35 10.81
C THR A 534 -16.58 1.76 10.30
N GLY A 535 -16.69 2.86 9.54
CA GLY A 535 -17.96 3.32 8.99
C GLY A 535 -18.93 3.95 10.00
N VAL A 536 -18.49 4.22 11.23
CA VAL A 536 -19.30 4.82 12.30
C VAL A 536 -19.09 6.33 12.32
N LEU A 537 -20.17 7.08 12.15
CA LEU A 537 -20.13 8.55 12.15
C LEU A 537 -19.92 9.10 13.56
N GLY A 538 -18.86 9.88 13.75
CA GLY A 538 -18.61 10.65 14.96
C GLY A 538 -17.81 9.91 16.03
N GLY A 539 -17.30 10.66 17.02
CA GLY A 539 -16.51 10.11 18.14
C GLY A 539 -17.36 9.46 19.21
N GLU A 540 -16.69 9.00 20.26
CA GLU A 540 -17.41 8.59 21.47
C GLU A 540 -17.80 9.86 22.26
N GLY A 541 -18.78 9.76 23.14
CA GLY A 541 -19.29 10.92 23.87
C GLY A 541 -20.68 10.67 24.46
N HIS A 542 -21.47 11.71 24.63
CA HIS A 542 -22.78 11.58 25.28
C HIS A 542 -23.92 11.58 24.25
N TYR A 543 -24.34 10.40 23.80
CA TYR A 543 -25.43 10.24 22.83
C TYR A 543 -26.80 9.91 23.48
N GLY A 544 -26.92 10.03 24.81
CA GLY A 544 -28.17 9.74 25.53
C GLY A 544 -28.53 8.26 25.58
N LEU A 545 -29.79 7.97 25.90
CA LEU A 545 -30.30 6.61 26.08
C LEU A 545 -31.61 6.35 25.32
N TYR A 546 -31.75 5.13 24.80
CA TYR A 546 -33.04 4.58 24.39
C TYR A 546 -33.69 3.86 25.58
N LEU A 547 -34.84 4.35 26.04
CA LEU A 547 -35.62 3.72 27.10
C LEU A 547 -36.80 2.96 26.51
N ILE A 548 -36.99 1.72 26.94
CA ILE A 548 -37.96 0.78 26.37
C ILE A 548 -38.77 0.13 27.50
N GLY A 549 -40.05 -0.10 27.23
CA GLY A 549 -40.97 -0.70 28.19
C GLY A 549 -41.21 0.22 29.39
N ASP A 550 -41.01 -0.32 30.58
CA ASP A 550 -41.21 0.38 31.85
C ASP A 550 -40.03 1.26 32.27
N ALA A 551 -38.91 1.22 31.54
CA ALA A 551 -37.74 2.04 31.86
C ALA A 551 -38.07 3.54 31.74
N ASN A 552 -37.57 4.33 32.69
CA ASN A 552 -37.76 5.78 32.77
C ASN A 552 -36.66 6.43 33.60
N VAL A 553 -36.55 7.76 33.55
CA VAL A 553 -35.78 8.51 34.55
C VAL A 553 -36.65 8.67 35.80
N GLU A 554 -36.06 8.49 36.98
CA GLU A 554 -36.73 8.70 38.27
C GLU A 554 -37.47 10.05 38.26
N ASN A 555 -38.68 10.06 38.83
CA ASN A 555 -39.55 11.25 38.92
C ASN A 555 -40.09 11.80 37.58
N CYS A 556 -39.62 11.33 36.44
CA CYS A 556 -40.04 11.79 35.11
C CYS A 556 -41.23 11.02 34.51
N ASN A 557 -41.55 9.81 34.99
CA ASN A 557 -42.75 9.05 34.55
C ASN A 557 -43.97 9.33 35.43
N SER A 558 -43.77 9.87 36.64
CA SER A 558 -44.85 10.31 37.54
C SER A 558 -45.50 11.63 37.10
N SER A 559 -44.77 12.47 36.39
CA SER A 559 -45.29 13.66 35.71
C SER A 559 -45.15 13.43 34.21
N SER A 560 -46.21 13.55 33.42
CA SER A 560 -46.12 13.45 31.94
C SER A 560 -45.34 14.62 31.28
N PHE A 561 -44.50 15.31 32.05
CA PHE A 561 -43.60 16.41 31.72
C PHE A 561 -42.38 16.30 32.65
N CYS A 562 -41.18 16.43 32.09
CA CYS A 562 -39.91 16.26 32.79
C CYS A 562 -39.27 17.62 33.05
N CYS A 563 -38.71 17.84 34.23
CA CYS A 563 -38.09 19.12 34.58
C CYS A 563 -36.90 18.94 35.50
N ASP A 564 -35.70 19.12 34.95
CA ASP A 564 -34.44 18.95 35.69
C ASP A 564 -34.21 20.09 36.70
N SER A 565 -34.82 21.25 36.47
CA SER A 565 -34.72 22.42 37.35
C SER A 565 -35.92 22.60 38.27
N TYR A 566 -36.80 21.60 38.41
CA TYR A 566 -38.01 21.74 39.21
C TYR A 566 -37.70 22.07 40.68
N ASP A 567 -38.31 23.14 41.17
CA ASP A 567 -38.27 23.57 42.56
C ASP A 567 -39.70 23.57 43.14
N PRO A 568 -39.99 22.77 44.17
CA PRO A 568 -41.33 22.69 44.76
C PRO A 568 -41.81 24.01 45.38
N SER A 569 -40.90 24.93 45.72
CA SER A 569 -41.24 26.26 46.26
C SER A 569 -41.66 27.26 45.19
N VAL A 570 -41.24 27.03 43.94
CA VAL A 570 -41.54 27.87 42.77
C VAL A 570 -42.60 27.22 41.88
N GLY A 571 -42.78 25.90 41.96
CA GLY A 571 -43.68 25.12 41.11
C GLY A 571 -43.17 25.00 39.68
N SER A 572 -44.07 24.75 38.72
CA SER A 572 -43.74 24.58 37.29
C SER A 572 -43.01 25.77 36.66
N ALA A 573 -43.08 26.96 37.25
CA ALA A 573 -42.33 28.15 36.81
C ALA A 573 -40.80 28.02 36.95
N SER A 574 -40.32 27.08 37.77
CA SER A 574 -38.88 26.76 37.89
C SER A 574 -38.28 26.08 36.66
N CYS A 575 -39.11 25.57 35.76
CA CYS A 575 -38.71 24.81 34.58
C CYS A 575 -38.21 25.67 33.40
N GLY A 576 -38.23 27.00 33.53
CA GLY A 576 -37.76 27.91 32.48
C GLY A 576 -38.54 27.82 31.17
N SER A 577 -37.94 28.25 30.07
CA SER A 577 -38.49 28.10 28.71
C SER A 577 -38.04 26.78 28.09
N SER A 578 -38.94 25.79 28.12
CA SER A 578 -38.96 24.61 27.24
C SER A 578 -37.92 23.51 27.48
N MET A 579 -38.21 22.59 28.40
CA MET A 579 -37.77 21.19 28.28
C MET A 579 -38.99 20.30 28.47
N ALA A 580 -39.71 19.96 27.40
CA ALA A 580 -40.69 18.86 27.46
C ALA A 580 -40.05 17.64 26.81
N CYS A 581 -39.78 16.63 27.62
CA CYS A 581 -39.54 15.28 27.16
C CYS A 581 -40.79 14.75 26.45
N SER A 582 -40.81 14.75 25.11
CA SER A 582 -41.87 14.06 24.39
C SER A 582 -41.50 12.60 24.18
N VAL A 583 -42.38 11.70 24.62
CA VAL A 583 -42.37 10.29 24.24
C VAL A 583 -42.77 10.18 22.78
N SER A 584 -41.83 9.75 21.92
CA SER A 584 -42.10 9.38 20.53
C SER A 584 -42.86 8.05 20.48
N MET A 585 -44.20 8.07 20.42
CA MET A 585 -45.02 6.88 20.15
C MET A 585 -44.86 6.44 18.68
N SER A 586 -43.79 5.71 18.35
CA SER A 586 -43.74 4.88 17.14
C SER A 586 -43.53 3.44 17.57
N VAL A 587 -44.59 2.63 17.49
CA VAL A 587 -44.54 1.19 17.74
C VAL A 587 -44.43 0.50 16.39
N GLU A 588 -43.37 -0.28 16.15
CA GLU A 588 -43.45 -1.33 15.14
C GLU A 588 -44.30 -2.48 15.68
N ALA A 589 -45.33 -2.85 14.94
CA ALA A 589 -46.42 -3.72 15.38
C ALA A 589 -46.03 -5.20 15.60
N GLU A 590 -44.76 -5.59 15.41
CA GLU A 590 -44.38 -7.00 15.30
C GLU A 590 -43.82 -7.65 16.59
N TRP A 591 -43.61 -6.91 17.68
CA TRP A 591 -42.91 -7.45 18.86
C TRP A 591 -43.70 -7.43 20.19
N ALA A 592 -44.99 -7.11 20.15
CA ALA A 592 -45.86 -7.26 21.32
C ALA A 592 -46.23 -8.74 21.50
N ASN A 593 -45.60 -9.42 22.46
CA ASN A 593 -45.84 -10.82 22.85
C ASN A 593 -47.30 -11.10 23.31
N GLY A 594 -48.25 -11.13 22.37
CA GLY A 594 -49.50 -11.90 22.36
C GLY A 594 -50.49 -11.76 23.51
N LEU A 595 -50.27 -10.89 24.51
CA LEU A 595 -51.12 -10.77 25.69
C LEU A 595 -51.73 -9.36 25.76
N SER A 596 -52.96 -9.24 25.26
CA SER A 596 -53.72 -7.99 25.15
C SER A 596 -54.29 -7.44 26.47
N THR A 597 -53.79 -7.86 27.63
CA THR A 597 -54.24 -7.37 28.94
C THR A 597 -53.14 -7.45 30.01
N ARG A 598 -52.10 -6.64 29.88
CA ARG A 598 -51.30 -6.19 31.03
C ARG A 598 -51.58 -4.72 31.26
N GLY A 599 -52.32 -4.45 32.35
CA GLY A 599 -52.45 -3.11 32.88
C GLY A 599 -51.06 -2.63 33.29
N ILE A 600 -50.52 -1.73 32.48
CA ILE A 600 -49.41 -0.85 32.80
C ILE A 600 -49.77 -0.10 34.09
N PRO A 601 -48.84 0.17 35.02
CA PRO A 601 -49.03 1.27 35.96
C PRO A 601 -49.08 2.54 35.12
N ASP A 602 -50.31 2.92 34.78
CA ASP A 602 -50.75 4.23 34.32
C ASP A 602 -49.66 5.31 34.44
N ASN A 603 -49.18 5.91 33.35
CA ASN A 603 -49.99 6.27 32.18
C ASN A 603 -49.23 6.29 30.85
N LEU A 604 -49.10 5.12 30.20
CA LEU A 604 -49.63 4.81 28.84
C LEU A 604 -48.94 3.56 28.21
N PRO A 605 -49.59 2.84 27.26
CA PRO A 605 -49.10 1.56 26.73
C PRO A 605 -47.89 1.64 25.78
N GLY A 606 -46.84 0.90 26.14
CA GLY A 606 -46.05 0.07 25.21
C GLY A 606 -45.52 0.69 23.92
N GLY A 607 -44.78 1.80 24.02
CA GLY A 607 -43.99 2.33 22.89
C GLY A 607 -42.57 2.70 23.31
N ASP A 608 -41.69 2.83 22.32
CA ASP A 608 -40.34 3.38 22.50
C ASP A 608 -40.42 4.73 23.23
N LYS A 609 -39.68 4.89 24.33
CA LYS A 609 -39.57 6.17 25.03
C LYS A 609 -38.22 6.79 24.65
N ARG A 610 -38.21 7.51 23.53
CA ARG A 610 -37.13 8.48 23.26
C ARG A 610 -37.48 9.80 23.91
N PHE A 611 -36.52 10.43 24.58
CA PHE A 611 -36.65 11.81 24.99
C PHE A 611 -36.32 12.72 23.80
N ASP A 612 -37.30 13.47 23.31
CA ASP A 612 -37.10 14.53 22.32
C ASP A 612 -37.49 15.89 22.94
N ALA A 613 -36.86 16.98 22.48
CA ALA A 613 -37.17 18.33 22.92
C ALA A 613 -38.48 18.84 22.31
N ALA A 614 -39.58 18.81 23.06
CA ALA A 614 -40.86 19.39 22.68
C ALA A 614 -41.22 20.63 23.51
N ASN A 615 -42.10 21.46 22.94
CA ASN A 615 -42.62 22.68 23.57
C ASN A 615 -44.13 22.48 23.79
N THR A 616 -44.53 21.96 24.96
CA THR A 616 -45.95 21.72 25.26
C THR A 616 -46.42 22.64 26.39
N ASN A 617 -47.43 23.46 26.10
CA ASN A 617 -47.98 24.48 27.01
C ASN A 617 -48.99 23.94 28.05
N ASP A 618 -49.23 22.62 28.15
CA ASP A 618 -50.44 22.10 28.82
C ASP A 618 -50.23 21.11 29.98
N LYS A 619 -49.02 20.97 30.56
CA LYS A 619 -48.83 20.08 31.74
C LYS A 619 -47.80 20.59 32.76
N GLU A 620 -48.09 20.38 34.04
CA GLU A 620 -47.25 20.84 35.18
C GLU A 620 -46.30 19.73 35.67
N ALA A 621 -45.00 20.04 35.76
CA ALA A 621 -44.05 19.23 36.51
C ALA A 621 -44.47 19.17 37.99
N THR A 622 -44.36 18.00 38.62
CA THR A 622 -44.66 17.82 40.06
C THR A 622 -43.43 17.49 40.90
N MET A 623 -42.30 17.17 40.26
CA MET A 623 -41.06 16.79 40.93
C MET A 623 -39.85 17.00 40.00
N LYS A 624 -38.66 17.13 40.61
CA LYS A 624 -37.38 17.20 39.90
C LYS A 624 -37.06 15.85 39.28
N CYS A 625 -36.75 15.86 37.99
CA CYS A 625 -36.30 14.68 37.25
C CYS A 625 -34.94 14.17 37.76
N GLY A 626 -34.80 12.85 37.80
CA GLY A 626 -33.63 12.17 38.33
C GLY A 626 -33.66 11.98 39.85
N PRO A 627 -32.53 11.55 40.45
CA PRO A 627 -31.20 11.40 39.84
C PRO A 627 -30.91 10.03 39.21
N ALA A 628 -31.87 9.09 39.20
CA ALA A 628 -31.63 7.72 38.78
C ALA A 628 -32.30 7.33 37.46
N LEU A 629 -31.68 6.40 36.73
CA LEU A 629 -32.32 5.65 35.66
C LEU A 629 -33.07 4.47 36.28
N ARG A 630 -34.40 4.51 36.23
CA ARG A 630 -35.29 3.48 36.75
C ARG A 630 -35.62 2.48 35.65
N LEU A 631 -35.14 1.25 35.77
CA LEU A 631 -35.46 0.19 34.82
C LEU A 631 -36.87 -0.36 35.04
N THR A 632 -37.28 -0.53 36.30
CA THR A 632 -38.67 -0.83 36.68
C THR A 632 -39.05 -0.16 37.99
N ALA A 633 -40.33 0.20 38.14
CA ALA A 633 -40.89 0.63 39.42
C ALA A 633 -41.26 -0.56 40.33
N SER A 634 -41.64 -0.28 41.57
CA SER A 634 -42.17 -1.28 42.51
C SER A 634 -43.64 -1.62 42.17
N SER A 635 -43.84 -2.41 41.13
CA SER A 635 -45.15 -2.90 40.69
C SER A 635 -45.02 -4.30 40.08
N PRO A 636 -46.07 -5.13 40.09
CA PRO A 636 -46.05 -6.43 39.42
C PRO A 636 -45.83 -6.35 37.91
N ARG A 637 -45.15 -7.37 37.36
CA ARG A 637 -45.09 -7.68 35.91
C ARG A 637 -44.55 -6.57 35.01
N LEU A 638 -43.61 -5.77 35.51
CA LEU A 638 -42.91 -4.76 34.72
C LEU A 638 -41.73 -5.36 33.97
N THR A 639 -41.35 -4.71 32.88
CA THR A 639 -40.13 -5.02 32.12
C THR A 639 -39.62 -3.75 31.48
N GLY A 640 -38.35 -3.43 31.71
CA GLY A 640 -37.71 -2.26 31.13
C GLY A 640 -36.34 -2.59 30.55
N ALA A 641 -35.96 -1.84 29.53
CA ALA A 641 -34.60 -1.84 28.99
C ALA A 641 -34.11 -0.42 28.72
N ALA A 642 -32.82 -0.21 28.88
CA ALA A 642 -32.14 1.05 28.57
C ALA A 642 -30.87 0.75 27.78
N TRP A 643 -30.78 1.24 26.54
CA TRP A 643 -29.60 1.06 25.68
C TRP A 643 -28.91 2.39 25.46
N TYR A 644 -27.58 2.37 25.49
CA TYR A 644 -26.82 3.46 24.91
C TYR A 644 -27.10 3.53 23.41
N THR A 645 -27.33 4.73 22.89
CA THR A 645 -27.91 4.94 21.54
C THR A 645 -26.99 4.52 20.40
N ARG A 646 -25.70 4.37 20.67
CA ARG A 646 -24.65 3.98 19.72
C ARG A 646 -24.03 2.63 20.10
N GLU A 647 -23.64 1.84 19.11
CA GLU A 647 -22.94 0.58 19.35
C GLU A 647 -21.49 0.85 19.80
N MET A 648 -21.09 0.23 20.90
CA MET A 648 -19.76 0.40 21.51
C MET A 648 -18.84 -0.75 21.11
N GLU A 649 -17.55 -0.46 20.96
CA GLU A 649 -16.54 -1.50 20.74
C GLU A 649 -16.39 -2.34 22.01
N VAL A 650 -16.75 -3.62 21.90
CA VAL A 650 -16.68 -4.58 23.00
C VAL A 650 -15.76 -5.76 22.68
N GLY A 651 -15.55 -6.06 21.39
CA GLY A 651 -14.76 -7.22 20.94
C GLY A 651 -13.29 -7.18 21.35
N GLU A 652 -12.74 -5.97 21.49
CA GLU A 652 -11.34 -5.71 21.88
C GLU A 652 -11.17 -5.30 23.34
N GLY A 653 -12.14 -5.66 24.18
CA GLY A 653 -12.13 -5.34 25.61
C GLY A 653 -12.88 -4.07 25.96
N PHE A 654 -13.49 -4.07 27.13
CA PHE A 654 -14.17 -2.91 27.70
C PHE A 654 -14.09 -2.92 29.21
N ASP A 655 -14.22 -1.73 29.81
CA ASP A 655 -14.36 -1.52 31.24
C ASP A 655 -15.59 -0.64 31.48
N THR A 656 -16.56 -1.14 32.24
CA THR A 656 -17.75 -0.39 32.62
C THR A 656 -17.94 -0.42 34.13
N THR A 657 -18.37 0.71 34.69
CA THR A 657 -18.73 0.81 36.10
C THR A 657 -20.08 1.50 36.21
N PHE A 658 -20.90 1.05 37.15
CA PHE A 658 -22.17 1.67 37.49
C PHE A 658 -22.49 1.43 38.97
N THR A 659 -23.27 2.33 39.56
CA THR A 659 -23.85 2.11 40.89
C THR A 659 -25.34 1.85 40.74
N PHE A 660 -25.86 0.83 41.42
CA PHE A 660 -27.29 0.55 41.46
C PHE A 660 -27.85 0.62 42.87
N ARG A 661 -29.17 0.79 42.95
CA ARG A 661 -29.95 0.76 44.19
C ARG A 661 -31.26 0.02 43.96
N LEU A 662 -31.51 -0.99 44.79
CA LEU A 662 -32.80 -1.69 44.81
C LEU A 662 -33.63 -1.15 45.98
N ALA A 663 -34.91 -0.89 45.73
CA ALA A 663 -35.74 -0.22 46.73
C ALA A 663 -37.22 -0.63 46.66
N ASN A 664 -37.95 -0.30 47.73
CA ASN A 664 -39.39 -0.55 47.86
C ASN A 664 -39.81 -1.98 47.51
N PRO A 665 -39.19 -3.02 48.10
CA PRO A 665 -39.59 -4.40 47.86
C PRO A 665 -41.04 -4.66 48.28
N SER A 666 -41.70 -5.56 47.56
CA SER A 666 -43.03 -6.03 47.91
C SER A 666 -43.07 -6.71 49.29
N VAL A 667 -44.19 -6.62 49.99
CA VAL A 667 -44.40 -7.33 51.25
C VAL A 667 -45.25 -8.57 51.00
N ARG A 668 -44.66 -9.75 51.20
CA ARG A 668 -45.36 -11.03 51.06
C ARG A 668 -45.74 -11.58 52.42
N CYS A 669 -47.04 -11.80 52.64
CA CYS A 669 -47.56 -12.44 53.84
C CYS A 669 -48.05 -13.84 53.50
N ASN A 670 -47.45 -14.86 54.12
CA ASN A 670 -47.98 -16.22 54.05
C ASN A 670 -49.02 -16.40 55.16
N PHE A 671 -50.22 -16.83 54.78
CA PHE A 671 -51.27 -17.22 55.72
C PHE A 671 -51.27 -18.74 55.81
N GLU A 672 -50.73 -19.28 56.91
CA GLU A 672 -50.94 -20.68 57.25
C GLU A 672 -52.20 -20.79 58.11
N ASP A 673 -53.08 -21.76 57.80
CA ASP A 673 -54.34 -21.98 58.51
C ASP A 673 -54.07 -22.30 60.00
N GLY A 674 -54.16 -21.26 60.84
CA GLY A 674 -54.31 -21.38 62.27
C GLY A 674 -53.22 -20.78 63.17
N VAL A 675 -52.03 -20.38 62.68
CA VAL A 675 -51.00 -19.80 63.56
C VAL A 675 -50.10 -18.80 62.82
N HIS A 676 -50.28 -17.51 63.11
CA HIS A 676 -49.42 -16.35 62.78
C HIS A 676 -49.20 -16.03 61.28
N THR A 677 -49.60 -14.82 60.88
CA THR A 677 -49.22 -14.23 59.59
C THR A 677 -47.73 -13.90 59.60
N ASN A 678 -46.94 -14.60 58.80
CA ASN A 678 -45.53 -14.27 58.59
C ASN A 678 -45.40 -13.41 57.33
N CYS A 679 -45.23 -12.09 57.53
CA CYS A 679 -44.93 -11.15 56.46
C CYS A 679 -43.41 -10.97 56.33
N ARG A 680 -42.88 -11.04 55.11
CA ARG A 680 -41.49 -10.71 54.77
C ARG A 680 -41.47 -9.72 53.62
N SER A 681 -40.60 -8.72 53.73
CA SER A 681 -40.26 -7.85 52.61
C SER A 681 -39.33 -8.64 51.70
N ARG A 682 -39.67 -8.78 50.42
CA ARG A 682 -38.82 -9.42 49.42
C ARG A 682 -39.04 -8.77 48.06
N GLY A 683 -37.95 -8.50 47.37
CA GLY A 683 -37.96 -8.02 45.99
C GLY A 683 -37.73 -9.13 44.98
N ALA A 684 -38.09 -8.85 43.73
CA ALA A 684 -37.89 -9.71 42.58
C ALA A 684 -38.03 -8.88 41.29
N ASP A 685 -37.59 -9.37 40.14
CA ASP A 685 -36.75 -10.56 39.98
C ASP A 685 -35.27 -10.16 40.01
N GLY A 686 -34.93 -9.02 39.40
CA GLY A 686 -33.56 -8.50 39.35
C GLY A 686 -33.36 -7.64 38.10
N PHE A 687 -32.09 -7.47 37.72
CA PHE A 687 -31.71 -6.75 36.51
C PHE A 687 -30.45 -7.36 35.89
N ALA A 688 -30.08 -6.91 34.69
CA ALA A 688 -28.87 -7.37 34.02
C ALA A 688 -28.17 -6.23 33.27
N PHE A 689 -26.83 -6.27 33.22
CA PHE A 689 -26.05 -5.58 32.20
C PHE A 689 -25.99 -6.47 30.96
N VAL A 690 -26.31 -5.92 29.79
CA VAL A 690 -26.49 -6.72 28.57
C VAL A 690 -25.69 -6.12 27.43
N LEU A 691 -25.00 -6.99 26.71
CA LEU A 691 -24.48 -6.74 25.37
C LEU A 691 -25.43 -7.43 24.39
N GLN A 692 -25.94 -6.71 23.38
CA GLN A 692 -26.75 -7.33 22.33
C GLN A 692 -26.58 -6.66 20.97
N SER A 693 -26.69 -7.48 19.93
CA SER A 693 -26.64 -7.07 18.52
C SER A 693 -27.87 -7.60 17.77
N SER A 694 -29.04 -7.51 18.40
CA SER A 694 -30.34 -7.85 17.82
C SER A 694 -31.05 -6.62 17.27
N ALA A 695 -31.32 -5.62 18.13
CA ALA A 695 -31.98 -4.38 17.75
C ALA A 695 -31.81 -3.31 18.83
N LYS A 696 -31.73 -2.03 18.45
CA LYS A 696 -31.72 -0.90 19.40
C LYS A 696 -32.98 -0.80 20.30
N THR A 697 -34.05 -1.50 19.95
CA THR A 697 -35.34 -1.58 20.67
C THR A 697 -35.54 -2.91 21.39
N ALA A 698 -34.49 -3.73 21.53
CA ALA A 698 -34.60 -5.06 22.13
C ALA A 698 -35.06 -5.00 23.60
N ILE A 699 -36.03 -5.84 23.94
CA ILE A 699 -36.50 -6.10 25.30
C ILE A 699 -36.96 -7.55 25.40
N GLY A 700 -36.53 -8.24 26.46
CA GLY A 700 -36.82 -9.64 26.71
C GLY A 700 -38.06 -9.85 27.57
N ASN A 701 -38.18 -11.05 28.12
CA ASN A 701 -39.32 -11.49 28.91
C ASN A 701 -39.32 -10.91 30.32
N ALA A 702 -40.54 -10.67 30.84
CA ALA A 702 -40.78 -10.23 32.21
C ALA A 702 -40.50 -11.34 33.26
N GLY A 703 -40.62 -10.99 34.54
CA GLY A 703 -40.45 -11.94 35.62
C GLY A 703 -39.01 -12.46 35.71
N GLN A 704 -38.89 -13.77 35.89
CA GLN A 704 -37.63 -14.52 35.82
C GLN A 704 -36.82 -14.32 34.53
N GLY A 705 -37.40 -13.76 33.46
CA GLY A 705 -36.67 -13.39 32.26
C GLY A 705 -35.77 -12.16 32.40
N LEU A 706 -35.87 -11.41 33.50
CA LEU A 706 -35.03 -10.25 33.86
C LEU A 706 -34.92 -9.17 32.76
N GLY A 707 -35.86 -9.18 31.81
CA GLY A 707 -35.87 -8.31 30.64
C GLY A 707 -34.83 -8.64 29.57
N TYR A 708 -34.01 -9.69 29.71
CA TYR A 708 -33.06 -10.12 28.67
C TYR A 708 -33.39 -11.49 28.07
N GLY A 709 -34.09 -12.36 28.81
CA GLY A 709 -34.46 -13.69 28.32
C GLY A 709 -35.33 -13.58 27.07
N GLY A 710 -34.95 -14.25 25.99
CA GLY A 710 -35.57 -14.10 24.66
C GLY A 710 -34.79 -13.21 23.70
N ILE A 711 -33.88 -12.35 24.16
CA ILE A 711 -33.06 -11.51 23.27
C ILE A 711 -32.00 -12.40 22.60
N LYS A 712 -32.06 -12.54 21.28
CA LYS A 712 -31.04 -13.23 20.47
C LYS A 712 -29.76 -12.41 20.40
N ASN A 713 -28.64 -13.06 20.08
CA ASN A 713 -27.36 -12.39 19.89
C ASN A 713 -27.02 -11.46 21.06
N SER A 714 -27.07 -12.05 22.26
CA SER A 714 -26.84 -11.33 23.50
C SER A 714 -26.01 -12.12 24.52
N LEU A 715 -25.34 -11.37 25.38
CA LEU A 715 -24.68 -11.83 26.58
C LEU A 715 -25.16 -10.96 27.74
N ALA A 716 -25.61 -11.58 28.83
CA ALA A 716 -26.14 -10.90 30.00
C ALA A 716 -25.31 -11.23 31.23
N VAL A 717 -24.94 -10.21 32.00
CA VAL A 717 -24.45 -10.35 33.38
C VAL A 717 -25.63 -10.01 34.28
N GLU A 718 -26.24 -11.03 34.86
CA GLU A 718 -27.44 -10.88 35.68
C GLU A 718 -27.11 -10.64 37.16
N PHE A 719 -27.99 -9.88 37.81
CA PHE A 719 -28.00 -9.59 39.24
C PHE A 719 -29.37 -10.01 39.76
N ASP A 720 -29.45 -11.28 40.15
CA ASP A 720 -30.71 -11.92 40.53
C ASP A 720 -30.95 -11.82 42.05
N THR A 721 -32.17 -11.46 42.41
CA THR A 721 -32.64 -11.27 43.80
C THR A 721 -33.77 -12.23 44.19
N TYR A 722 -34.16 -13.10 43.27
CA TYR A 722 -35.21 -14.08 43.47
C TYR A 722 -34.69 -15.49 43.20
N PHE A 723 -35.44 -16.48 43.69
CA PHE A 723 -35.08 -17.89 43.51
C PHE A 723 -36.19 -18.58 42.74
N ASN A 724 -35.85 -19.03 41.54
CA ASN A 724 -36.68 -19.81 40.63
C ASN A 724 -36.14 -21.24 40.58
N ALA A 725 -36.80 -22.13 41.33
CA ALA A 725 -36.43 -23.55 41.37
C ALA A 725 -36.43 -24.22 39.98
N ASP A 726 -37.32 -23.77 39.08
CA ASP A 726 -37.43 -24.28 37.71
C ASP A 726 -36.24 -23.87 36.81
N LEU A 727 -35.48 -22.85 37.20
CA LEU A 727 -34.29 -22.36 36.50
C LEU A 727 -32.98 -22.88 37.08
N LEU A 728 -33.05 -23.77 38.11
CA LEU A 728 -31.91 -24.36 38.82
C LEU A 728 -31.00 -23.33 39.50
N GLU A 729 -31.59 -22.22 39.98
CA GLU A 729 -30.87 -21.12 40.63
C GLU A 729 -30.40 -21.46 42.06
N PRO A 730 -29.33 -20.79 42.54
CA PRO A 730 -29.03 -20.70 43.96
C PRO A 730 -30.21 -20.08 44.76
N TYR A 731 -30.36 -20.48 46.01
CA TYR A 731 -31.44 -19.96 46.86
C TYR A 731 -31.25 -18.48 47.29
N GLU A 732 -29.99 -18.06 47.41
CA GLU A 732 -29.59 -16.69 47.77
C GLU A 732 -29.45 -15.81 46.51
N ASN A 733 -29.35 -14.50 46.71
CA ASN A 733 -29.01 -13.57 45.63
C ASN A 733 -27.71 -14.02 44.95
N HIS A 734 -27.65 -13.91 43.63
CA HIS A 734 -26.51 -14.39 42.87
C HIS A 734 -26.26 -13.52 41.63
N VAL A 735 -25.05 -13.70 41.08
CA VAL A 735 -24.64 -13.11 39.81
C VAL A 735 -24.18 -14.21 38.89
N SER A 736 -24.59 -14.12 37.63
CA SER A 736 -24.31 -15.12 36.62
C SER A 736 -24.11 -14.49 35.24
N VAL A 737 -23.34 -15.15 34.39
CA VAL A 737 -23.11 -14.71 33.00
C VAL A 737 -23.82 -15.67 32.05
N HIS A 738 -24.84 -15.19 31.35
CA HIS A 738 -25.70 -15.99 30.47
C HIS A 738 -25.53 -15.63 29.00
N THR A 739 -25.38 -16.66 28.16
CA THR A 739 -25.46 -16.52 26.71
C THR A 739 -25.86 -17.84 26.06
N ARG A 740 -26.50 -17.75 24.89
CA ARG A 740 -26.66 -18.89 23.97
C ARG A 740 -26.06 -18.59 22.59
N GLY A 741 -25.12 -17.64 22.55
CA GLY A 741 -24.47 -17.14 21.36
C GLY A 741 -25.39 -16.34 20.44
N TRP A 742 -24.96 -16.13 19.20
CA TRP A 742 -25.69 -15.28 18.24
C TRP A 742 -26.93 -15.90 17.60
N ARG A 743 -27.04 -17.24 17.61
CA ARG A 743 -28.11 -17.96 16.88
C ARG A 743 -29.39 -18.18 17.70
N GLU A 744 -29.23 -18.34 19.01
CA GLU A 744 -30.30 -18.74 19.91
C GLU A 744 -30.78 -17.58 20.79
N GLU A 745 -32.00 -17.69 21.28
CA GLU A 745 -32.55 -16.75 22.26
C GLU A 745 -31.85 -16.96 23.61
N ASN A 746 -31.37 -15.90 24.23
CA ASN A 746 -30.73 -16.01 25.55
C ASN A 746 -31.76 -16.43 26.62
N SER A 747 -31.30 -17.09 27.68
CA SER A 747 -32.14 -17.67 28.72
C SER A 747 -31.52 -17.51 30.11
N PRO A 748 -32.31 -17.17 31.15
CA PRO A 748 -31.88 -17.10 32.55
C PRO A 748 -31.73 -18.48 33.21
N GLU A 749 -32.07 -19.56 32.52
CA GLU A 749 -31.87 -20.90 33.07
C GLU A 749 -30.38 -21.17 33.29
N GLN A 750 -30.00 -21.61 34.50
CA GLN A 750 -28.59 -21.80 34.89
C GLN A 750 -27.87 -22.87 34.07
N THR A 751 -28.59 -23.67 33.28
CA THR A 751 -28.02 -24.58 32.27
C THR A 751 -27.36 -23.85 31.10
N TYR A 752 -27.61 -22.54 30.92
CA TYR A 752 -26.98 -21.69 29.90
C TYR A 752 -26.06 -20.61 30.51
N SER A 753 -25.78 -20.70 31.82
CA SER A 753 -24.78 -19.87 32.48
C SER A 753 -23.38 -20.31 32.05
N LEU A 754 -22.47 -19.37 31.75
CA LEU A 754 -21.03 -19.65 31.60
C LEU A 754 -20.34 -19.80 32.96
N GLY A 755 -20.86 -19.13 33.98
CA GLY A 755 -20.38 -19.17 35.35
C GLY A 755 -21.26 -18.29 36.25
N GLN A 756 -21.37 -18.69 37.52
CA GLN A 756 -22.21 -18.02 38.51
C GLN A 756 -21.54 -18.01 39.88
N THR A 757 -21.95 -17.09 40.75
CA THR A 757 -21.54 -17.01 42.15
C THR A 757 -22.65 -16.42 43.02
N ASN A 758 -22.78 -16.93 44.25
CA ASN A 758 -23.61 -16.35 45.31
C ASN A 758 -22.77 -15.74 46.44
N GLU A 759 -21.44 -15.65 46.25
CA GLU A 759 -20.52 -14.95 47.16
C GLU A 759 -20.57 -13.43 46.88
N VAL A 760 -21.78 -12.87 46.99
CA VAL A 760 -22.10 -11.47 46.73
C VAL A 760 -22.71 -10.84 47.99
N PRO A 761 -22.59 -9.51 48.19
CA PRO A 761 -23.34 -8.84 49.24
C PRO A 761 -24.85 -9.01 49.01
N ASP A 762 -25.67 -8.71 50.04
CA ASP A 762 -27.11 -8.60 49.83
C ASP A 762 -27.37 -7.47 48.82
N LEU A 763 -27.68 -7.85 47.58
CA LEU A 763 -27.94 -6.93 46.48
C LEU A 763 -29.09 -5.94 46.78
N SER A 764 -29.92 -6.22 47.78
CA SER A 764 -31.02 -5.33 48.19
C SER A 764 -30.64 -4.30 49.27
N ASP A 765 -29.40 -4.33 49.79
CA ASP A 765 -28.96 -3.45 50.87
C ASP A 765 -28.13 -2.26 50.37
N GLY A 766 -28.78 -1.09 50.29
CA GLY A 766 -28.11 0.18 50.01
C GLY A 766 -27.75 0.41 48.54
N GLU A 767 -26.71 1.19 48.33
CA GLU A 767 -26.16 1.53 47.00
C GLU A 767 -24.91 0.68 46.78
N ILE A 768 -24.85 -0.04 45.67
CA ILE A 768 -23.79 -1.01 45.38
C ILE A 768 -23.14 -0.63 44.05
N GLU A 769 -21.82 -0.42 44.10
CA GLU A 769 -21.00 -0.15 42.93
C GLU A 769 -20.56 -1.48 42.28
N VAL A 770 -20.65 -1.55 40.96
CA VAL A 770 -20.29 -2.71 40.16
C VAL A 770 -19.32 -2.29 39.07
N ARG A 771 -18.31 -3.11 38.82
CA ARG A 771 -17.44 -3.00 37.64
C ARG A 771 -17.49 -4.30 36.85
N ILE A 772 -17.55 -4.19 35.53
CA ILE A 772 -17.45 -5.31 34.61
C ILE A 772 -16.30 -5.01 33.65
N LEU A 773 -15.30 -5.88 33.65
CA LEU A 773 -14.10 -5.77 32.83
C LEU A 773 -14.03 -6.99 31.91
N TYR A 774 -14.00 -6.75 30.60
CA TYR A 774 -13.68 -7.78 29.62
C TYR A 774 -12.30 -7.51 29.04
N GLU A 775 -11.42 -8.51 29.11
CA GLU A 775 -10.12 -8.50 28.46
C GLU A 775 -10.10 -9.58 27.38
N PRO A 776 -9.80 -9.23 26.11
CA PRO A 776 -9.84 -10.17 25.00
C PRO A 776 -8.65 -11.13 24.99
N ASN A 777 -7.67 -10.90 25.87
CA ASN A 777 -6.47 -11.72 26.04
C ASN A 777 -6.54 -12.47 27.36
N LEU A 778 -6.40 -13.78 27.31
CA LEU A 778 -6.35 -14.63 28.49
C LEU A 778 -5.15 -14.27 29.36
N ASP A 779 -5.42 -13.93 30.62
CA ASP A 779 -4.42 -13.91 31.69
C ASP A 779 -4.38 -15.30 32.35
N GLU A 780 -3.28 -16.03 32.13
CA GLU A 780 -3.10 -17.38 32.67
C GLU A 780 -3.07 -17.41 34.20
N GLU A 781 -2.72 -16.30 34.86
CA GLU A 781 -2.70 -16.25 36.33
C GLU A 781 -4.11 -16.33 36.92
N LEU A 782 -5.10 -15.76 36.23
CA LEU A 782 -6.50 -15.76 36.67
C LEU A 782 -7.19 -17.13 36.54
N LEU A 783 -6.62 -18.08 35.78
CA LEU A 783 -7.14 -19.45 35.71
C LEU A 783 -7.07 -20.20 37.05
N PHE A 784 -6.16 -19.79 37.93
CA PHE A 784 -5.96 -20.39 39.24
C PHE A 784 -6.61 -19.58 40.37
N ASP A 785 -7.28 -18.48 40.02
CA ASP A 785 -8.05 -17.68 40.98
C ASP A 785 -9.28 -18.48 41.44
N PRO A 786 -9.59 -18.53 42.75
CA PRO A 786 -10.75 -19.28 43.26
C PRO A 786 -12.11 -18.76 42.74
N ARG A 787 -12.15 -17.55 42.18
CA ARG A 787 -13.34 -16.91 41.61
C ARG A 787 -13.51 -17.21 40.12
N PHE A 788 -12.54 -17.90 39.50
CA PHE A 788 -12.69 -18.45 38.17
C PHE A 788 -13.79 -19.52 38.17
N ALA A 789 -14.86 -19.24 37.43
CA ALA A 789 -16.00 -20.11 37.29
C ALA A 789 -16.17 -20.53 35.84
N SER A 790 -16.36 -21.83 35.63
CA SER A 790 -16.70 -22.40 34.33
C SER A 790 -17.74 -23.49 34.55
N SER A 791 -18.92 -23.30 33.99
CA SER A 791 -20.02 -24.27 34.07
C SER A 791 -19.81 -25.43 33.08
N PRO A 792 -20.55 -26.55 33.22
CA PRO A 792 -20.60 -27.58 32.17
C PRO A 792 -21.05 -27.04 30.81
N PHE A 793 -21.90 -26.01 30.81
CA PHE A 793 -22.32 -25.34 29.58
C PHE A 793 -21.19 -24.53 28.98
N ALA A 794 -20.36 -23.83 29.77
CA ALA A 794 -19.18 -23.13 29.25
C ALA A 794 -18.25 -24.10 28.52
N ALA A 795 -17.92 -25.26 29.10
CA ALA A 795 -17.11 -26.27 28.42
C ALA A 795 -17.75 -26.74 27.10
N HIS A 796 -19.05 -27.08 27.12
CA HIS A 796 -19.76 -27.50 25.91
C HIS A 796 -19.83 -26.39 24.85
N PHE A 797 -20.11 -25.15 25.26
CA PHE A 797 -20.25 -23.97 24.42
C PHE A 797 -18.93 -23.60 23.74
N LEU A 798 -17.82 -23.75 24.44
CA LEU A 798 -16.47 -23.53 23.92
C LEU A 798 -16.01 -24.68 23.01
N GLU A 799 -16.37 -25.94 23.28
CA GLU A 799 -15.91 -27.11 22.50
C GLU A 799 -16.74 -27.43 21.24
N ASN A 800 -18.06 -27.24 21.25
CA ASN A 800 -18.99 -27.77 20.23
C ASN A 800 -19.55 -26.72 19.27
N ALA A 801 -18.88 -25.58 19.18
CA ALA A 801 -19.13 -24.49 18.24
C ALA A 801 -19.15 -24.92 16.75
N ASP A 802 -18.53 -26.05 16.37
CA ASP A 802 -18.34 -26.43 14.96
C ASP A 802 -19.46 -27.26 14.29
N PHE A 803 -20.51 -27.68 15.01
CA PHE A 803 -21.54 -28.58 14.44
C PHE A 803 -22.86 -27.89 14.08
N VAL A 804 -23.71 -28.53 13.28
CA VAL A 804 -24.95 -27.98 12.67
C VAL A 804 -25.97 -27.38 13.69
N ASN A 805 -25.75 -27.55 14.99
CA ASN A 805 -26.51 -26.93 16.11
C ASN A 805 -25.63 -26.15 17.13
N GLY A 806 -24.40 -25.76 16.76
CA GLY A 806 -23.42 -25.00 17.55
C GLY A 806 -22.75 -23.93 16.69
N GLY A 807 -22.48 -22.76 17.26
CA GLY A 807 -22.05 -21.55 16.56
C GLY A 807 -20.59 -21.57 16.14
N MET A 808 -20.28 -21.38 14.86
CA MET A 808 -18.93 -21.33 14.26
C MET A 808 -18.01 -20.38 15.04
N ALA A 809 -17.36 -20.90 16.06
CA ALA A 809 -16.37 -20.20 16.85
C ALA A 809 -15.16 -21.11 16.85
N ASP A 810 -14.24 -20.84 15.93
CA ASP A 810 -12.93 -21.48 15.94
C ASP A 810 -12.12 -20.83 17.07
N TRP A 811 -12.35 -21.29 18.30
CA TRP A 811 -11.67 -20.78 19.50
C TRP A 811 -10.15 -21.01 19.47
N GLY A 812 -9.60 -21.60 18.40
CA GLY A 812 -8.18 -21.65 18.08
C GLY A 812 -7.54 -20.26 17.86
N VAL A 813 -8.34 -19.19 17.75
CA VAL A 813 -7.86 -17.80 17.59
C VAL A 813 -7.58 -17.05 18.90
N GLY A 814 -7.89 -17.63 20.06
CA GLY A 814 -7.63 -17.06 21.39
C GLY A 814 -8.87 -16.91 22.28
N MET A 815 -8.66 -16.82 23.59
CA MET A 815 -9.69 -16.71 24.63
C MET A 815 -9.45 -15.45 25.47
N GLY A 816 -10.52 -14.83 25.95
CA GLY A 816 -10.50 -13.71 26.90
C GLY A 816 -11.14 -14.06 28.24
N LEU A 817 -11.19 -13.09 29.14
CA LEU A 817 -11.81 -13.19 30.46
C LEU A 817 -12.76 -12.04 30.71
N LEU A 818 -13.98 -12.36 31.15
CA LEU A 818 -14.93 -11.39 31.69
C LEU A 818 -14.91 -11.49 33.21
N GLN A 819 -14.65 -10.37 33.87
CA GLN A 819 -14.51 -10.24 35.31
C GLN A 819 -15.61 -9.31 35.84
N VAL A 820 -16.31 -9.74 36.88
CA VAL A 820 -17.38 -8.97 37.55
C VAL A 820 -16.93 -8.66 38.98
N PHE A 821 -17.00 -7.39 39.36
CA PHE A 821 -16.63 -6.86 40.67
C PHE A 821 -17.85 -6.22 41.31
N ILE A 822 -18.08 -6.45 42.60
CA ILE A 822 -19.25 -5.94 43.32
C ILE A 822 -18.82 -5.42 44.69
N GLY A 823 -19.10 -4.16 44.97
CA GLY A 823 -18.73 -3.46 46.21
C GLY A 823 -17.23 -3.14 46.31
N ASN A 824 -16.37 -4.15 46.26
CA ASN A 824 -14.92 -3.98 46.14
C ASN A 824 -14.51 -4.07 44.66
N LEU A 825 -14.09 -2.95 44.07
CA LEU A 825 -13.70 -2.90 42.66
C LEU A 825 -12.27 -3.37 42.35
N ALA A 826 -11.50 -3.77 43.36
CA ALA A 826 -10.15 -4.31 43.19
C ALA A 826 -10.13 -5.83 43.02
N ASP A 827 -11.14 -6.52 43.56
CA ASP A 827 -11.22 -7.97 43.64
C ASP A 827 -12.50 -8.43 42.94
N PRO A 828 -12.42 -9.25 41.86
CA PRO A 828 -13.63 -9.76 41.25
C PRO A 828 -14.39 -10.64 42.25
N VAL A 829 -15.67 -10.88 41.99
CA VAL A 829 -16.48 -11.93 42.62
C VAL A 829 -16.71 -13.11 41.68
N LEU A 830 -16.57 -12.88 40.37
CA LEU A 830 -16.77 -13.86 39.31
C LEU A 830 -15.83 -13.57 38.13
N ILE A 831 -15.16 -14.60 37.63
CA ILE A 831 -14.33 -14.56 36.42
C ILE A 831 -14.80 -15.68 35.50
N VAL A 832 -15.18 -15.37 34.26
CA VAL A 832 -15.64 -16.37 33.29
C VAL A 832 -14.83 -16.31 31.98
N PRO A 833 -14.47 -17.45 31.40
CA PRO A 833 -13.78 -17.51 30.11
C PRO A 833 -14.76 -17.31 28.95
N LEU A 834 -14.46 -16.39 28.03
CA LEU A 834 -15.21 -16.21 26.78
C LEU A 834 -14.43 -15.38 25.75
N SER A 835 -14.90 -15.37 24.51
CA SER A 835 -14.41 -14.55 23.40
C SER A 835 -15.63 -13.87 22.80
N LEU A 836 -15.76 -12.56 23.02
CA LEU A 836 -16.97 -11.84 22.59
C LEU A 836 -17.17 -11.85 21.07
N GLU A 837 -16.08 -11.72 20.30
CA GLU A 837 -16.15 -11.74 18.82
C GLU A 837 -16.62 -13.10 18.28
N GLU A 838 -16.37 -14.19 19.01
CA GLU A 838 -16.80 -15.54 18.63
C GLU A 838 -18.18 -15.88 19.23
N THR A 839 -18.53 -15.29 20.38
CA THR A 839 -19.80 -15.51 21.09
C THR A 839 -20.95 -14.79 20.39
N LEU A 840 -20.72 -13.54 19.97
CA LEU A 840 -21.74 -12.64 19.41
C LEU A 840 -21.37 -12.26 17.98
N HIS A 841 -22.38 -12.10 17.12
CA HIS A 841 -22.16 -11.49 15.82
C HIS A 841 -22.13 -9.96 16.00
N LEU A 842 -20.92 -9.42 16.09
CA LEU A 842 -20.64 -8.01 16.34
C LEU A 842 -20.52 -7.21 15.04
N ASN A 843 -20.97 -5.95 15.06
CA ASN A 843 -20.79 -5.02 13.94
C ASN A 843 -19.40 -4.39 14.01
N HIS A 844 -18.41 -4.97 13.30
CA HIS A 844 -17.01 -4.55 13.37
C HIS A 844 -16.43 -4.52 14.80
N GLY A 845 -16.80 -5.50 15.64
CA GLY A 845 -16.42 -5.56 17.06
C GLY A 845 -17.33 -4.77 18.00
N ARG A 846 -18.40 -4.15 17.48
CA ARG A 846 -19.35 -3.33 18.25
C ARG A 846 -20.68 -4.02 18.53
N SER A 847 -21.30 -3.62 19.64
CA SER A 847 -22.63 -4.08 20.11
C SER A 847 -23.36 -2.95 20.84
N TRP A 848 -24.69 -3.00 20.92
CA TRP A 848 -25.40 -2.18 21.90
C TRP A 848 -25.06 -2.65 23.31
N VAL A 849 -24.85 -1.68 24.20
CA VAL A 849 -24.58 -1.89 25.62
C VAL A 849 -25.69 -1.23 26.42
N GLY A 850 -26.15 -1.87 27.49
CA GLY A 850 -27.27 -1.36 28.24
C GLY A 850 -27.69 -2.28 29.38
N PHE A 851 -28.88 -2.01 29.89
CA PHE A 851 -29.45 -2.73 31.02
C PHE A 851 -30.87 -3.16 30.75
N THR A 852 -31.25 -4.29 31.35
CA THR A 852 -32.62 -4.78 31.35
C THR A 852 -33.04 -5.11 32.77
N SER A 853 -34.34 -5.09 33.05
CA SER A 853 -34.88 -5.52 34.33
C SER A 853 -36.32 -6.00 34.19
N ALA A 854 -36.76 -6.84 35.11
CA ALA A 854 -38.15 -7.23 35.21
C ALA A 854 -38.61 -7.44 36.66
N THR A 855 -39.92 -7.38 36.86
CA THR A 855 -40.55 -7.70 38.14
C THR A 855 -41.55 -8.84 38.01
N GLY A 856 -41.73 -9.55 39.12
CA GLY A 856 -42.54 -10.75 39.20
C GLY A 856 -44.02 -10.44 39.35
N LEU A 857 -44.85 -11.49 39.41
CA LEU A 857 -46.29 -11.35 39.62
C LEU A 857 -46.63 -10.98 41.07
N ASN A 858 -46.02 -11.64 42.04
CA ASN A 858 -46.34 -11.50 43.47
C ASN A 858 -45.17 -10.96 44.29
N THR A 859 -44.06 -10.67 43.63
CA THR A 859 -42.83 -10.16 44.24
C THR A 859 -42.21 -9.18 43.26
N TRP A 860 -41.83 -7.99 43.73
CA TRP A 860 -41.32 -6.91 42.89
C TRP A 860 -40.50 -5.91 43.70
N GLN A 861 -39.65 -5.12 43.04
CA GLN A 861 -38.89 -4.01 43.61
C GLN A 861 -38.56 -2.96 42.55
N VAL A 862 -38.06 -1.81 42.99
CA VAL A 862 -37.44 -0.81 42.11
C VAL A 862 -36.03 -1.24 41.74
N HIS A 863 -35.66 -1.05 40.48
CA HIS A 863 -34.29 -1.21 39.98
C HIS A 863 -33.79 0.13 39.42
N ASP A 864 -32.99 0.85 40.20
CA ASP A 864 -32.45 2.17 39.85
C ASP A 864 -30.94 2.09 39.60
N LEU A 865 -30.44 2.70 38.53
CA LEU A 865 -29.03 3.01 38.30
C LEU A 865 -28.77 4.48 38.63
N LEU A 866 -27.69 4.76 39.35
CA LEU A 866 -27.37 6.10 39.86
C LEU A 866 -26.32 6.80 39.00
N ASP A 867 -25.39 6.03 38.45
CA ASP A 867 -24.37 6.48 37.51
C ASP A 867 -23.99 5.33 36.56
N TRP A 868 -23.36 5.67 35.43
CA TRP A 868 -22.82 4.70 34.49
C TRP A 868 -21.69 5.29 33.64
N ARG A 869 -20.53 4.62 33.65
CA ARG A 869 -19.39 4.95 32.78
C ARG A 869 -18.94 3.73 31.97
N PHE A 870 -18.39 3.99 30.80
CA PHE A 870 -17.91 2.95 29.89
C PHE A 870 -16.66 3.39 29.15
N THR A 871 -15.75 2.46 28.93
CA THR A 871 -14.52 2.65 28.14
C THR A 871 -14.23 1.40 27.33
N SER A 872 -14.12 1.56 26.02
CA SER A 872 -13.58 0.54 25.13
C SER A 872 -12.06 0.51 25.30
N LEU A 873 -11.49 -0.66 25.56
CA LEU A 873 -10.05 -0.79 25.81
C LEU A 873 -9.24 -0.91 24.51
N ARG A 874 -9.85 -1.46 23.45
CA ARG A 874 -9.23 -1.60 22.11
C ARG A 874 -7.87 -2.31 22.15
N GLN A 875 -7.76 -3.34 22.97
CA GLN A 875 -6.54 -4.11 23.15
C GLN A 875 -6.26 -4.98 21.93
N ASP A 876 -4.99 -5.10 21.57
CA ASP A 876 -4.56 -6.04 20.54
C ASP A 876 -4.70 -7.48 21.04
N LYS A 877 -5.41 -8.31 20.27
CA LYS A 877 -5.48 -9.75 20.52
C LYS A 877 -4.12 -10.40 20.28
N LYS A 878 -3.67 -11.20 21.24
CA LYS A 878 -2.49 -12.05 21.11
C LYS A 878 -2.87 -13.30 20.32
N THR A 879 -2.48 -13.35 19.05
CA THR A 879 -2.61 -14.57 18.25
C THR A 879 -1.52 -15.56 18.66
N ILE A 880 -1.91 -16.68 19.26
CA ILE A 880 -1.01 -17.81 19.48
C ILE A 880 -1.16 -18.73 18.27
N PRO A 881 -0.11 -18.96 17.46
CA PRO A 881 -0.19 -19.92 16.37
C PRO A 881 -0.55 -21.30 16.95
N ALA A 882 -1.52 -21.99 16.35
CA ALA A 882 -1.96 -23.29 16.82
C ALA A 882 -0.77 -24.25 17.02
N VAL A 883 -0.71 -24.91 18.19
CA VAL A 883 0.35 -25.87 18.49
C VAL A 883 0.11 -27.14 17.65
N MET A 884 1.03 -27.46 16.74
CA MET A 884 1.03 -28.70 15.98
C MET A 884 1.28 -29.90 16.92
N VAL A 885 0.22 -30.56 17.39
CA VAL A 885 0.32 -31.79 18.20
C VAL A 885 0.36 -33.01 17.28
N ASN A 886 1.33 -33.92 17.49
CA ASN A 886 1.46 -35.22 16.81
C ASN A 886 1.68 -35.26 15.28
N GLN A 887 2.09 -34.16 14.63
CA GLN A 887 2.20 -34.07 13.15
C GLN A 887 0.92 -34.45 12.39
N MET A 888 -0.22 -34.60 13.09
CA MET A 888 -1.55 -34.76 12.52
C MET A 888 -2.31 -33.48 12.86
N GLY A 889 -2.24 -32.54 11.94
CA GLY A 889 -2.77 -31.18 12.04
C GLY A 889 -2.28 -30.30 10.90
N SER A 890 -1.93 -30.89 9.75
CA SER A 890 -1.51 -30.10 8.59
C SER A 890 -2.71 -29.34 8.05
N PHE A 891 -2.70 -28.01 8.22
CA PHE A 891 -3.55 -27.08 7.48
C PHE A 891 -3.54 -27.44 5.99
N GLY A 892 -4.71 -27.74 5.43
CA GLY A 892 -4.90 -27.91 3.99
C GLY A 892 -5.97 -26.95 3.53
N CYS A 893 -5.57 -25.85 2.87
CA CYS A 893 -6.52 -24.99 2.17
C CYS A 893 -7.18 -25.83 1.06
N SER A 894 -8.51 -26.01 1.09
CA SER A 894 -9.22 -26.65 -0.01
C SER A 894 -9.25 -25.67 -1.19
N GLY A 895 -8.21 -25.68 -2.01
CA GLY A 895 -7.98 -24.76 -3.12
C GLY A 895 -8.95 -24.94 -4.30
N VAL A 896 -10.25 -24.97 -4.06
CA VAL A 896 -11.25 -25.12 -5.13
C VAL A 896 -12.18 -23.91 -5.22
N ASP A 897 -12.53 -23.21 -4.13
CA ASP A 897 -13.50 -22.09 -4.24
C ASP A 897 -13.15 -20.79 -3.47
N ASP A 898 -12.20 -20.79 -2.52
CA ASP A 898 -11.70 -19.57 -1.87
C ASP A 898 -10.28 -19.79 -1.27
N PRO A 899 -9.23 -19.06 -1.71
CA PRO A 899 -7.87 -19.21 -1.18
C PRO A 899 -7.69 -18.71 0.26
N ASN A 900 -8.66 -18.01 0.83
CA ASN A 900 -8.61 -17.50 2.21
C ASN A 900 -9.41 -18.33 3.22
N LEU A 901 -10.12 -19.37 2.77
CA LEU A 901 -10.90 -20.24 3.66
C LEU A 901 -10.05 -21.46 4.09
N CYS A 902 -9.37 -21.32 5.23
CA CYS A 902 -8.73 -22.45 5.91
C CYS A 902 -9.75 -23.09 6.84
N VAL A 903 -10.02 -24.39 6.67
CA VAL A 903 -10.97 -25.12 7.53
C VAL A 903 -10.25 -26.28 8.21
N HIS A 904 -10.58 -26.52 9.48
CA HIS A 904 -10.23 -27.73 10.20
C HIS A 904 -10.89 -28.94 9.48
N THR A 905 -10.11 -29.95 9.08
CA THR A 905 -10.65 -31.23 8.57
C THR A 905 -10.79 -32.25 9.68
#